data_AF-A0A089KDH0-F1
#
_entry.id   AF-A0A089KDH0-F1
#
_cell.length_a   1.000
_cell.length_b   1.000
_cell.length_c   1.000
_cell.angle_alpha   90.00
_cell.angle_beta   90.00
_cell.angle_gamma   90.00
#
_symmetry.space_group_name_H-M   'P 1'
#
loop_
_entity.id
_entity.type
_entity.pdbx_description
1 polymer ?
#
loop_
_entity_poly.entity_id
_entity_poly.type
_entity_poly.pdbx_seq_one_letter_code
_entity_poly.pdbx_strand_id
1 'polypeptide(L)'
;MGQSKSVRTEVLIVGGGTAGCVAAIAAAEEGAKVILVENDTALGGVATRGGIHRYYYGSPGGLQEEIDRRTAEAAAKFGGKTKGFHPDAKRVVLAALCREKGIMFYLDSVVYEVIKEGEKVAGVRALTPAGRLEISAGVTIDSTGNAHLVRMAGGRLRYGRGLDGVYHNYSFIPRRVLDGEIGYDNLDAGWVDPYDPWDVSRAFIRGREWVREGYAEGAHYFAVSSMLGVREGGLIEGDVTITLEDYIEDRPSPEVICRSYSHLDNHGFDTGNESEFSQLWIAVMGLFVKGLWCDIPYGALLPAGIGNLLVAGRALSVDRDVGMGVRMQKDMHKVGEAAGVAAAMSIRTGSAPRELDRSGLQKRLVERSVLEGEELQRTHGRNLRFKRGGLAGVELGKENAASHAEQLAHYFGTDERWKAVWLLGSSAEAEQERQVAVLLESKLYEGTPEARFCAAITLAMLEREEAVPYLMERIATRDKNKLSNHPKCVPFWIASFVLLRMLKSTAGVSQAAAALKEQPGAVHSTFLLDYLSAVCPVLSAGERAEAAGAVQMWLSSGELGMDYRMHGDRPESLGWSLELRAAALLASLTGEQGGVTGWAASAAADPRGYVRNAAARLLPWSEVGMPDKEEAAPFLGEFDIAVIGAGTAEVICAAALGRQGRRVVLIADGSALMTEVTRSRVTYFKGLDESAGGGAYELIDLLRQEGAWNGEQLEPVLVQLAADRLLQNAGVSVLYEARCLEEQNAEGRSLVEIAYKNGRGLVAAGRIIGQADRAGVMGQAVPGTLTAVLIGSGSLGETADCRWMEWSHNGNVLALRIRPSYYPDEVYLDIRWPLEAAEEGDTGELLVLPAVEKLRNLGVIPDSAALAYIADEPWPEGLCAAPGTSGTEPEENFWIARQISAGLDDAVIG
;
A
#
# COMPACT_ATOMS: atom_id res chain seq x y z
N MET A 1 17.80 16.31 23.89
CA MET A 1 16.61 17.16 23.67
C MET A 1 16.97 18.19 22.61
N GLY A 2 16.57 17.95 21.35
CA GLY A 2 16.94 18.79 20.20
C GLY A 2 16.19 20.13 20.19
N GLN A 3 16.85 21.19 19.72
CA GLN A 3 16.22 22.50 19.50
C GLN A 3 15.06 22.37 18.50
N SER A 4 13.90 22.93 18.82
CA SER A 4 12.78 23.02 17.88
C SER A 4 13.14 24.01 16.76
N LYS A 5 13.24 23.53 15.52
CA LYS A 5 13.48 24.37 14.34
C LYS A 5 12.14 24.80 13.75
N SER A 6 12.02 26.06 13.32
CA SER A 6 10.83 26.57 12.64
C SER A 6 11.23 27.10 11.25
N VAL A 7 10.52 26.70 10.21
CA VAL A 7 10.76 27.09 8.82
C VAL A 7 9.46 27.48 8.12
N ARG A 8 9.56 28.27 7.04
CA ARG A 8 8.41 28.72 6.27
C ARG A 8 8.59 28.41 4.78
N THR A 9 7.52 27.98 4.13
CA THR A 9 7.44 27.75 2.70
C THR A 9 6.17 28.37 2.10
N GLU A 10 6.09 28.44 0.78
CA GLU A 10 4.85 28.84 0.09
C GLU A 10 3.95 27.61 -0.08
N VAL A 11 4.53 26.53 -0.64
CA VAL A 11 3.85 25.24 -0.79
C VAL A 11 4.56 24.19 0.06
N LEU A 12 3.78 23.47 0.86
CA LEU A 12 4.23 22.30 1.62
C LEU A 12 3.61 21.04 1.03
N ILE A 13 4.42 20.01 0.79
CA ILE A 13 3.97 18.68 0.39
C ILE A 13 4.28 17.71 1.52
N VAL A 14 3.28 16.93 1.95
CA VAL A 14 3.48 15.86 2.95
C VAL A 14 3.24 14.51 2.29
N GLY A 15 4.30 13.73 2.16
CA GLY A 15 4.40 12.47 1.45
C GLY A 15 5.04 12.65 0.07
N GLY A 16 6.33 12.35 -0.06
CA GLY A 16 7.09 12.25 -1.31
C GLY A 16 6.85 10.93 -2.07
N GLY A 17 5.62 10.44 -2.07
CA GLY A 17 5.23 9.26 -2.84
C GLY A 17 5.04 9.55 -4.34
N THR A 18 4.31 8.66 -5.02
CA THR A 18 3.98 8.74 -6.45
C THR A 18 3.42 10.10 -6.87
N ALA A 19 2.40 10.61 -6.16
CA ALA A 19 1.81 11.91 -6.48
C ALA A 19 2.64 13.08 -5.93
N GLY A 20 3.12 12.97 -4.69
CA GLY A 20 3.74 14.09 -3.99
C GLY A 20 5.06 14.58 -4.58
N CYS A 21 5.91 13.67 -5.09
CA CYS A 21 7.12 14.07 -5.79
C CYS A 21 6.81 14.95 -7.01
N VAL A 22 5.83 14.51 -7.81
CA VAL A 22 5.45 15.23 -9.03
C VAL A 22 4.75 16.54 -8.67
N ALA A 23 3.95 16.58 -7.60
CA ALA A 23 3.36 17.81 -7.09
C ALA A 23 4.42 18.83 -6.68
N ALA A 24 5.47 18.40 -5.96
CA ALA A 24 6.56 19.27 -5.55
C ALA A 24 7.32 19.83 -6.75
N ILE A 25 7.71 18.97 -7.71
CA ILE A 25 8.40 19.37 -8.94
C ILE A 25 7.55 20.36 -9.74
N ALA A 26 6.26 20.07 -9.94
CA ALA A 26 5.35 20.93 -10.68
C ALA A 26 5.16 22.30 -10.00
N ALA A 27 5.00 22.33 -8.67
CA ALA A 27 4.86 23.58 -7.93
C ALA A 27 6.14 24.45 -8.04
N ALA A 28 7.32 23.83 -7.94
CA ALA A 28 8.59 24.54 -8.09
C ALA A 28 8.82 25.05 -9.52
N GLU A 29 8.42 24.28 -10.54
CA GLU A 29 8.46 24.74 -11.95
C GLU A 29 7.52 25.92 -12.24
N GLU A 30 6.42 26.02 -11.49
CA GLU A 30 5.51 27.17 -11.53
C GLU A 30 6.01 28.36 -10.67
N GLY A 31 7.19 28.24 -10.07
CA GLY A 31 7.93 29.30 -9.38
C GLY A 31 7.69 29.39 -7.87
N ALA A 32 6.97 28.43 -7.26
CA ALA A 32 6.75 28.43 -5.82
C ALA A 32 7.98 27.96 -5.04
N LYS A 33 8.17 28.48 -3.82
CA LYS A 33 9.07 27.90 -2.83
C LYS A 33 8.41 26.68 -2.20
N VAL A 34 9.14 25.57 -2.21
CA VAL A 34 8.58 24.26 -1.86
C VAL A 34 9.40 23.61 -0.74
N ILE A 35 8.69 23.10 0.27
CA ILE A 35 9.21 22.11 1.22
C ILE A 35 8.42 20.81 1.04
N LEU A 36 9.11 19.67 0.99
CA LEU A 36 8.53 18.33 0.98
C LEU A 36 8.94 17.56 2.24
N VAL A 37 8.02 16.86 2.88
CA VAL A 37 8.30 15.97 4.02
C VAL A 37 7.92 14.53 3.64
N GLU A 38 8.85 13.59 3.73
CA GLU A 38 8.64 12.17 3.45
C GLU A 38 9.04 11.33 4.67
N ASN A 39 8.20 10.36 5.00
CA ASN A 39 8.38 9.43 6.12
C ASN A 39 9.48 8.41 5.85
N ASP A 40 9.67 8.01 4.60
CA ASP A 40 10.71 7.06 4.20
C ASP A 40 12.04 7.77 3.89
N THR A 41 13.11 7.00 3.72
CA THR A 41 14.45 7.52 3.38
C THR A 41 14.61 7.90 1.93
N ALA A 42 13.54 7.84 1.13
CA ALA A 42 13.61 8.22 -0.27
C ALA A 42 12.28 8.60 -0.91
N LEU A 43 12.41 9.32 -2.01
CA LEU A 43 11.32 9.76 -2.87
C LEU A 43 10.82 8.65 -3.81
N GLY A 44 9.56 8.77 -4.24
CA GLY A 44 8.92 7.92 -5.27
C GLY A 44 7.93 6.89 -4.73
N GLY A 45 7.85 6.71 -3.41
CA GLY A 45 6.87 5.85 -2.74
C GLY A 45 6.83 4.42 -3.31
N VAL A 46 5.66 3.99 -3.79
CA VAL A 46 5.47 2.59 -4.23
C VAL A 46 6.35 2.18 -5.41
N ALA A 47 6.79 3.14 -6.22
CA ALA A 47 7.65 2.90 -7.39
C ALA A 47 9.10 2.57 -6.99
N THR A 48 9.56 3.10 -5.85
CA THR A 48 10.94 2.99 -5.38
C THR A 48 10.99 2.10 -4.15
N ARG A 49 10.59 2.65 -3.00
CA ARG A 49 10.59 2.01 -1.68
C ARG A 49 9.55 0.90 -1.53
N GLY A 50 8.39 1.07 -2.17
CA GLY A 50 7.37 0.02 -2.26
C GLY A 50 7.70 -1.12 -3.22
N GLY A 51 8.73 -0.98 -4.06
CA GLY A 51 9.21 -2.03 -4.94
C GLY A 51 8.36 -2.36 -6.18
N ILE A 52 7.21 -1.71 -6.39
CA ILE A 52 6.34 -1.92 -7.57
C ILE A 52 6.87 -1.09 -8.75
N HIS A 53 7.87 -1.64 -9.42
CA HIS A 53 8.61 -0.92 -10.47
C HIS A 53 8.14 -1.20 -11.90
N ARG A 54 6.84 -1.53 -12.04
CA ARG A 54 6.17 -1.71 -13.33
C ARG A 54 4.81 -1.03 -13.33
N TYR A 55 4.53 -0.27 -14.39
CA TYR A 55 3.19 0.24 -14.63
C TYR A 55 2.27 -0.86 -15.13
N TYR A 56 1.07 -0.91 -14.56
CA TYR A 56 0.03 -1.84 -14.99
C TYR A 56 -0.92 -1.16 -15.99
N TYR A 57 -1.57 -0.09 -15.52
CA TYR A 57 -2.48 0.77 -16.27
C TYR A 57 -2.11 2.25 -16.05
N GLY A 58 -2.98 3.15 -16.50
CA GLY A 58 -2.91 4.59 -16.29
C GLY A 58 -2.70 5.38 -17.58
N SER A 59 -3.10 6.65 -17.55
CA SER A 59 -3.05 7.53 -18.72
C SER A 59 -1.63 8.11 -18.93
N PRO A 60 -1.19 8.28 -20.19
CA PRO A 60 0.11 8.88 -20.49
C PRO A 60 0.10 10.41 -20.29
N GLY A 61 1.30 11.02 -20.34
CA GLY A 61 1.50 12.47 -20.37
C GLY A 61 1.97 13.10 -19.06
N GLY A 62 2.20 14.41 -19.12
CA GLY A 62 2.75 15.22 -18.03
C GLY A 62 4.24 15.00 -17.75
N LEU A 63 4.69 15.46 -16.59
CA LEU A 63 6.06 15.32 -16.06
C LEU A 63 6.54 13.87 -15.97
N GLN A 64 5.61 12.91 -15.92
CA GLN A 64 5.94 11.50 -15.82
C GLN A 64 6.80 11.02 -17.01
N GLU A 65 6.58 11.55 -18.21
CA GLU A 65 7.35 11.17 -19.39
C GLU A 65 8.83 11.61 -19.30
N GLU A 66 9.09 12.80 -18.75
CA GLU A 66 10.45 13.31 -18.45
C GLU A 66 11.12 12.46 -17.37
N ILE A 67 10.39 12.12 -16.31
CA ILE A 67 10.89 11.27 -15.21
C ILE A 67 11.24 9.87 -15.73
N ASP A 68 10.37 9.24 -16.54
CA ASP A 68 10.63 7.91 -17.10
C ASP A 68 11.83 7.93 -18.07
N ARG A 69 11.95 8.96 -18.92
CA ARG A 69 13.10 9.13 -19.81
C ARG A 69 14.41 9.22 -19.03
N ARG A 70 14.49 10.12 -18.05
CA ARG A 70 15.69 10.27 -17.20
C ARG A 70 15.96 9.02 -16.37
N THR A 71 14.93 8.33 -15.92
CA THR A 71 15.05 7.04 -15.21
C THR A 71 15.67 5.98 -16.12
N ALA A 72 15.27 5.89 -17.38
CA ALA A 72 15.86 4.96 -18.34
C ALA A 72 17.33 5.29 -18.63
N GLU A 73 17.67 6.58 -18.78
CA GLU A 73 19.05 7.05 -18.95
C GLU A 73 19.93 6.72 -17.73
N ALA A 74 19.41 6.95 -16.52
CA ALA A 74 20.07 6.58 -15.27
C ALA A 74 20.20 5.05 -15.13
N ALA A 75 19.16 4.29 -15.47
CA ALA A 75 19.15 2.84 -15.42
C ALA A 75 20.24 2.22 -16.31
N ALA A 76 20.47 2.79 -17.50
CA ALA A 76 21.54 2.35 -18.39
C ALA A 76 22.93 2.47 -17.75
N LYS A 77 23.13 3.42 -16.82
CA LYS A 77 24.36 3.58 -16.04
C LYS A 77 24.41 2.65 -14.83
N PHE A 78 23.28 2.41 -14.18
CA PHE A 78 23.19 1.45 -13.07
C PHE A 78 23.44 0.02 -13.53
N GLY A 79 23.08 -0.31 -14.78
CA GLY A 79 23.20 -1.63 -15.41
C GLY A 79 22.24 -2.67 -14.83
N GLY A 80 22.44 -3.94 -15.20
CA GLY A 80 21.47 -5.01 -14.94
C GLY A 80 20.21 -4.91 -15.80
N LYS A 81 19.53 -6.04 -16.02
CA LYS A 81 18.22 -6.03 -16.70
C LYS A 81 17.13 -5.78 -15.66
N THR A 82 16.08 -5.02 -15.98
CA THR A 82 14.95 -4.80 -15.06
C THR A 82 13.61 -5.01 -15.77
N LYS A 83 12.68 -5.70 -15.12
CA LYS A 83 11.28 -5.77 -15.58
C LYS A 83 10.52 -4.50 -15.22
N GLY A 84 10.46 -3.57 -16.15
CA GLY A 84 9.84 -2.25 -15.95
C GLY A 84 10.91 -1.17 -15.88
N PHE A 85 10.87 -0.30 -14.88
CA PHE A 85 11.90 0.72 -14.65
C PHE A 85 12.80 0.32 -13.48
N HIS A 86 14.05 0.79 -13.47
CA HIS A 86 14.97 0.51 -12.36
C HIS A 86 14.59 1.34 -11.13
N PRO A 87 14.24 0.73 -9.98
CA PRO A 87 13.72 1.46 -8.81
C PRO A 87 14.75 2.42 -8.20
N ASP A 88 16.01 2.00 -8.04
CA ASP A 88 17.03 2.88 -7.46
C ASP A 88 17.48 3.99 -8.42
N ALA A 89 17.52 3.74 -9.73
CA ALA A 89 17.73 4.80 -10.73
C ALA A 89 16.61 5.86 -10.65
N LYS A 90 15.35 5.43 -10.53
CA LYS A 90 14.21 6.34 -10.38
C LYS A 90 14.31 7.16 -9.09
N ARG A 91 14.74 6.54 -7.98
CA ARG A 91 15.01 7.23 -6.72
C ARG A 91 16.02 8.38 -6.91
N VAL A 92 17.18 8.09 -7.50
CA VAL A 92 18.22 9.10 -7.75
C VAL A 92 17.72 10.21 -8.67
N VAL A 93 16.98 9.87 -9.72
CA VAL A 93 16.41 10.85 -10.66
C VAL A 93 15.42 11.78 -9.99
N LEU A 94 14.55 11.27 -9.11
CA LEU A 94 13.58 12.09 -8.38
C LEU A 94 14.29 13.05 -7.40
N ALA A 95 15.30 12.57 -6.67
CA ALA A 95 16.11 13.41 -5.79
C ALA A 95 16.85 14.51 -6.58
N ALA A 96 17.44 14.15 -7.73
CA ALA A 96 18.12 15.09 -8.63
C ALA A 96 17.19 16.19 -9.12
N LEU A 97 16.01 15.80 -9.63
CA LEU A 97 15.01 16.74 -10.10
C LEU A 97 14.55 17.68 -8.97
N CYS A 98 14.31 17.17 -7.77
CA CYS A 98 13.92 18.03 -6.64
C CYS A 98 14.99 19.08 -6.34
N ARG A 99 16.26 18.68 -6.32
CA ARG A 99 17.38 19.58 -6.10
C ARG A 99 17.58 20.60 -7.21
N GLU A 100 17.53 20.17 -8.48
CA GLU A 100 17.64 21.05 -9.66
C GLU A 100 16.62 22.20 -9.62
N LYS A 101 15.45 21.94 -9.00
CA LYS A 101 14.37 22.91 -8.85
C LYS A 101 14.40 23.69 -7.52
N GLY A 102 15.42 23.49 -6.68
CA GLY A 102 15.56 24.18 -5.39
C GLY A 102 14.52 23.76 -4.35
N ILE A 103 13.97 22.54 -4.45
CA ILE A 103 13.04 21.99 -3.48
C ILE A 103 13.83 21.53 -2.25
N MET A 104 13.46 22.01 -1.08
CA MET A 104 13.97 21.49 0.19
C MET A 104 13.12 20.30 0.60
N PHE A 105 13.73 19.17 0.94
CA PHE A 105 13.00 18.00 1.41
C PHE A 105 13.58 17.41 2.69
N TYR A 106 12.70 16.92 3.57
CA TYR A 106 13.03 16.20 4.78
C TYR A 106 12.62 14.74 4.60
N LEU A 107 13.59 13.85 4.51
CA LEU A 107 13.37 12.40 4.45
C LEU A 107 13.37 11.82 5.87
N ASP A 108 12.93 10.58 6.02
CA ASP A 108 12.90 9.86 7.30
C ASP A 108 12.16 10.69 8.38
N SER A 109 11.07 11.37 8.00
CA SER A 109 10.42 12.41 8.81
C SER A 109 8.89 12.21 8.89
N VAL A 110 8.37 12.06 10.12
CA VAL A 110 6.94 11.81 10.38
C VAL A 110 6.22 13.12 10.70
N VAL A 111 5.18 13.45 9.95
CA VAL A 111 4.21 14.49 10.37
C VAL A 111 3.23 13.89 11.38
N TYR A 112 3.12 14.51 12.56
CA TYR A 112 2.25 14.02 13.64
C TYR A 112 1.16 15.01 14.07
N GLU A 113 1.22 16.27 13.59
CA GLU A 113 0.23 17.30 13.93
C GLU A 113 0.05 18.29 12.77
N VAL A 114 -1.19 18.73 12.55
CA VAL A 114 -1.54 19.82 11.61
C VAL A 114 -1.74 21.11 12.39
N ILE A 115 -1.10 22.19 11.92
CA ILE A 115 -1.26 23.53 12.48
C ILE A 115 -2.40 24.22 11.73
N LYS A 116 -3.39 24.74 12.47
CA LYS A 116 -4.57 25.40 11.90
C LYS A 116 -4.72 26.84 12.36
N GLU A 117 -5.24 27.68 11.46
CA GLU A 117 -5.79 29.00 11.73
C GLU A 117 -7.30 28.97 11.43
N GLY A 118 -8.11 28.67 12.45
CA GLY A 118 -9.53 28.33 12.25
C GLY A 118 -9.68 27.03 11.45
N GLU A 119 -10.41 27.08 10.33
CA GLU A 119 -10.58 25.95 9.42
C GLU A 119 -9.49 25.84 8.34
N LYS A 120 -8.49 26.73 8.36
CA LYS A 120 -7.41 26.74 7.37
C LYS A 120 -6.19 26.01 7.90
N VAL A 121 -5.60 25.13 7.09
CA VAL A 121 -4.28 24.58 7.35
C VAL A 121 -3.23 25.67 7.14
N ALA A 122 -2.40 25.90 8.15
CA ALA A 122 -1.33 26.88 8.17
C ALA A 122 0.07 26.24 8.18
N GLY A 123 0.15 24.92 8.36
CA GLY A 123 1.41 24.21 8.47
C GLY A 123 1.27 22.85 9.14
N VAL A 124 2.42 22.27 9.51
CA VAL A 124 2.50 20.98 10.22
C VAL A 124 3.62 20.98 11.24
N ARG A 125 3.55 20.06 12.21
CA ARG A 125 4.70 19.64 13.02
C ARG A 125 5.15 18.25 12.60
N ALA A 126 6.45 18.12 12.41
CA ALA A 126 7.11 16.90 12.04
C ALA A 126 8.20 16.52 13.06
N LEU A 127 8.48 15.22 13.14
CA LEU A 127 9.61 14.67 13.85
C LEU A 127 10.61 14.15 12.81
N THR A 128 11.78 14.77 12.76
CA THR A 128 12.89 14.40 11.86
C THR A 128 14.00 13.72 12.69
N PRO A 129 15.02 13.13 12.05
CA PRO A 129 16.18 12.60 12.77
C PRO A 129 16.91 13.68 13.59
N ALA A 130 16.85 14.96 13.18
CA ALA A 130 17.43 16.09 13.89
C ALA A 130 16.55 16.63 15.03
N GLY A 131 15.33 16.11 15.17
CA GLY A 131 14.37 16.50 16.22
C GLY A 131 13.09 17.15 15.68
N ARG A 132 12.48 18.00 16.50
CA ARG A 132 11.17 18.59 16.18
C ARG A 132 11.32 19.71 15.14
N LEU A 133 10.47 19.66 14.12
CA LEU A 133 10.41 20.64 13.04
C LEU A 133 8.98 21.19 12.92
N GLU A 134 8.86 22.51 12.95
CA GLU A 134 7.61 23.22 12.65
C GLU A 134 7.72 23.86 11.26
N ILE A 135 6.75 23.61 10.39
CA ILE A 135 6.73 24.14 9.02
C ILE A 135 5.44 24.93 8.82
N SER A 136 5.54 26.24 8.61
CA SER A 136 4.43 27.07 8.18
C SER A 136 4.35 27.14 6.65
N ALA A 137 3.15 27.09 6.08
CA ALA A 137 2.92 27.07 4.63
C ALA A 137 1.69 27.89 4.22
N GLY A 138 1.71 28.43 3.00
CA GLY A 138 0.54 29.12 2.43
C GLY A 138 -0.50 28.12 1.90
N VAL A 139 -0.05 27.09 1.20
CA VAL A 139 -0.86 25.95 0.75
C VAL A 139 -0.15 24.65 1.11
N THR A 140 -0.90 23.68 1.63
CA THR A 140 -0.41 22.33 1.92
C THR A 140 -1.05 21.32 0.98
N ILE A 141 -0.27 20.34 0.50
CA ILE A 141 -0.73 19.19 -0.27
C ILE A 141 -0.52 17.94 0.58
N ASP A 142 -1.61 17.26 0.94
CA ASP A 142 -1.60 15.92 1.53
C ASP A 142 -1.43 14.89 0.43
N SER A 143 -0.24 14.33 0.34
CA SER A 143 0.11 13.22 -0.56
C SER A 143 0.59 11.98 0.20
N THR A 144 0.07 11.80 1.42
CA THR A 144 0.38 10.65 2.28
C THR A 144 -0.21 9.32 1.78
N GLY A 145 -1.16 9.41 0.83
CA GLY A 145 -1.89 8.28 0.25
C GLY A 145 -3.10 7.83 1.07
N ASN A 146 -3.22 8.24 2.33
CA ASN A 146 -4.27 7.85 3.27
C ASN A 146 -4.98 9.05 3.91
N ALA A 147 -4.83 10.25 3.33
CA ALA A 147 -5.42 11.49 3.84
C ALA A 147 -5.12 11.74 5.33
N HIS A 148 -3.87 11.51 5.77
CA HIS A 148 -3.49 11.67 7.17
C HIS A 148 -3.66 13.11 7.65
N LEU A 149 -3.33 14.10 6.83
CA LEU A 149 -3.49 15.51 7.23
C LEU A 149 -4.96 15.90 7.30
N VAL A 150 -5.79 15.39 6.39
CA VAL A 150 -7.24 15.62 6.44
C VAL A 150 -7.81 15.06 7.75
N ARG A 151 -7.41 13.84 8.14
CA ARG A 151 -7.77 13.24 9.43
C ARG A 151 -7.31 14.10 10.60
N MET A 152 -6.03 14.46 10.64
CA MET A 152 -5.43 15.29 11.72
C MET A 152 -6.07 16.68 11.81
N ALA A 153 -6.51 17.26 10.70
CA ALA A 153 -7.21 18.54 10.65
C ALA A 153 -8.67 18.45 11.14
N GLY A 154 -9.21 17.24 11.32
CA GLY A 154 -10.58 16.97 11.75
C GLY A 154 -11.58 16.74 10.60
N GLY A 155 -11.08 16.54 9.38
CA GLY A 155 -11.88 16.24 8.20
C GLY A 155 -12.51 14.85 8.24
N ARG A 156 -13.55 14.66 7.42
CA ARG A 156 -14.27 13.38 7.28
C ARG A 156 -13.64 12.52 6.20
N LEU A 157 -13.58 11.23 6.46
CA LEU A 157 -13.04 10.21 5.57
C LEU A 157 -14.02 9.03 5.45
N ARG A 158 -14.14 8.48 4.24
CA ARG A 158 -14.84 7.22 3.95
C ARG A 158 -13.81 6.14 3.63
N TYR A 159 -13.98 4.94 4.16
CA TYR A 159 -13.07 3.82 3.93
C TYR A 159 -13.67 2.50 4.37
N GLY A 160 -13.11 1.43 3.82
CA GLY A 160 -13.53 0.07 4.06
C GLY A 160 -14.85 -0.24 3.38
N ARG A 161 -15.16 -1.53 3.24
CA ARG A 161 -16.43 -1.97 2.65
C ARG A 161 -17.62 -1.42 3.44
N GLY A 162 -18.72 -1.13 2.73
CA GLY A 162 -19.97 -0.75 3.38
C GLY A 162 -20.48 -1.85 4.34
N LEU A 163 -20.27 -3.11 3.97
CA LEU A 163 -20.72 -4.28 4.73
C LEU A 163 -20.02 -4.43 6.08
N ASP A 164 -18.69 -4.43 6.11
CA ASP A 164 -17.91 -4.78 7.31
C ASP A 164 -16.74 -3.82 7.59
N GLY A 165 -16.53 -2.78 6.80
CA GLY A 165 -15.48 -1.80 7.03
C GLY A 165 -14.06 -2.29 6.84
N VAL A 166 -13.89 -3.50 6.31
CA VAL A 166 -12.57 -4.03 6.02
C VAL A 166 -12.03 -3.35 4.78
N TYR A 167 -10.75 -2.95 4.84
CA TYR A 167 -10.03 -2.32 3.74
C TYR A 167 -9.71 -3.33 2.65
N HIS A 168 -9.32 -2.86 1.49
CA HIS A 168 -8.74 -3.69 0.45
C HIS A 168 -7.42 -4.34 0.92
N ASN A 169 -7.15 -5.57 0.48
CA ASN A 169 -5.89 -6.27 0.72
C ASN A 169 -4.67 -5.38 0.45
N TYR A 170 -3.71 -5.40 1.38
CA TYR A 170 -2.41 -4.77 1.17
C TYR A 170 -1.48 -5.74 0.45
N SER A 171 -0.45 -5.18 -0.19
CA SER A 171 0.67 -5.97 -0.69
C SER A 171 1.94 -5.79 0.13
N PHE A 172 2.77 -6.82 0.18
CA PHE A 172 4.13 -6.76 0.69
C PHE A 172 5.08 -7.21 -0.42
N ILE A 173 6.05 -6.37 -0.77
CA ILE A 173 6.81 -6.55 -2.02
C ILE A 173 8.26 -6.85 -1.71
N PRO A 174 8.74 -8.09 -1.92
CA PRO A 174 10.16 -8.35 -2.02
C PRO A 174 10.66 -8.10 -3.46
N ARG A 175 11.88 -7.57 -3.55
CA ARG A 175 12.62 -7.42 -4.81
C ARG A 175 13.55 -8.61 -4.98
N ARG A 176 13.54 -9.21 -6.17
CA ARG A 176 14.34 -10.40 -6.50
C ARG A 176 15.23 -10.15 -7.70
N VAL A 177 16.36 -10.86 -7.73
CA VAL A 177 17.15 -11.06 -8.93
C VAL A 177 16.91 -12.49 -9.40
N LEU A 178 16.49 -12.64 -10.66
CA LEU A 178 16.37 -13.95 -11.31
C LEU A 178 16.99 -13.87 -12.69
N ASP A 179 17.93 -14.77 -13.00
CA ASP A 179 18.66 -14.80 -14.27
C ASP A 179 19.33 -13.45 -14.62
N GLY A 180 19.84 -12.73 -13.59
CA GLY A 180 20.45 -11.40 -13.73
C GLY A 180 19.45 -10.27 -13.99
N GLU A 181 18.15 -10.54 -13.90
CA GLU A 181 17.07 -9.57 -14.09
C GLU A 181 16.42 -9.18 -12.75
N ILE A 182 16.39 -7.88 -12.47
CA ILE A 182 15.68 -7.28 -11.34
C ILE A 182 14.18 -7.37 -11.61
N GLY A 183 13.47 -7.98 -10.66
CA GLY A 183 12.02 -8.06 -10.64
C GLY A 183 11.50 -7.94 -9.21
N TYR A 184 10.20 -8.17 -9.06
CA TYR A 184 9.53 -8.17 -7.76
C TYR A 184 8.41 -9.20 -7.76
N ASP A 185 8.05 -9.66 -6.56
CA ASP A 185 6.84 -10.46 -6.36
C ASP A 185 5.78 -9.61 -5.66
N ASN A 186 4.57 -9.57 -6.22
CA ASN A 186 3.46 -8.83 -5.63
C ASN A 186 2.68 -9.73 -4.67
N LEU A 187 3.07 -9.76 -3.40
CA LEU A 187 2.44 -10.63 -2.39
C LEU A 187 1.25 -9.91 -1.76
N ASP A 188 0.02 -10.26 -2.13
CA ASP A 188 -1.19 -9.70 -1.52
C ASP A 188 -1.47 -10.36 -0.16
N ALA A 189 -0.71 -9.96 0.87
CA ALA A 189 -0.54 -10.63 2.16
C ALA A 189 -1.68 -10.43 3.18
N GLY A 190 -2.92 -10.27 2.71
CA GLY A 190 -4.11 -10.14 3.55
C GLY A 190 -4.60 -8.71 3.74
N TRP A 191 -5.30 -8.48 4.85
CA TRP A 191 -5.93 -7.21 5.19
C TRP A 191 -5.15 -6.49 6.30
N VAL A 192 -5.32 -5.16 6.35
CA VAL A 192 -4.72 -4.30 7.37
C VAL A 192 -5.61 -3.07 7.55
N ASP A 193 -5.83 -2.65 8.79
CA ASP A 193 -6.27 -1.29 9.09
C ASP A 193 -5.03 -0.36 9.04
N PRO A 194 -4.95 0.54 8.03
CA PRO A 194 -3.81 1.41 7.88
C PRO A 194 -3.74 2.51 8.95
N TYR A 195 -4.76 2.67 9.81
CA TYR A 195 -4.81 3.65 10.90
C TYR A 195 -4.50 3.07 12.28
N ASP A 196 -4.46 1.74 12.41
CA ASP A 196 -4.05 1.04 13.63
C ASP A 196 -2.55 0.68 13.55
N PRO A 197 -1.67 1.32 14.34
CA PRO A 197 -0.24 1.06 14.28
C PRO A 197 0.12 -0.38 14.71
N TRP A 198 -0.71 -1.06 15.51
CA TRP A 198 -0.51 -2.46 15.86
C TRP A 198 -0.85 -3.38 14.68
N ASP A 199 -1.92 -3.09 13.94
CA ASP A 199 -2.30 -3.88 12.76
C ASP A 199 -1.31 -3.69 11.60
N VAL A 200 -0.81 -2.46 11.41
CA VAL A 200 0.30 -2.18 10.48
C VAL A 200 1.53 -3.00 10.85
N SER A 201 1.90 -3.03 12.14
CA SER A 201 3.06 -3.80 12.61
C SER A 201 2.89 -5.30 12.41
N ARG A 202 1.69 -5.83 12.70
CA ARG A 202 1.33 -7.23 12.41
C ARG A 202 1.40 -7.53 10.91
N ALA A 203 0.94 -6.61 10.05
CA ALA A 203 0.95 -6.79 8.61
C ALA A 203 2.38 -6.87 8.03
N PHE A 204 3.35 -6.12 8.57
CA PHE A 204 4.76 -6.29 8.20
C PHE A 204 5.28 -7.70 8.49
N ILE A 205 5.02 -8.19 9.70
CA ILE A 205 5.42 -9.54 10.12
C ILE A 205 4.77 -10.59 9.21
N ARG A 206 3.45 -10.48 8.98
CA ARG A 206 2.71 -11.43 8.13
C ARG A 206 3.21 -11.42 6.68
N GLY A 207 3.47 -10.24 6.10
CA GLY A 207 4.03 -10.13 4.75
C GLY A 207 5.41 -10.80 4.64
N ARG A 208 6.25 -10.69 5.68
CA ARG A 208 7.57 -11.30 5.74
C ARG A 208 7.54 -12.82 5.91
N GLU A 209 6.51 -13.37 6.54
CA GLU A 209 6.29 -14.83 6.54
C GLU A 209 6.14 -15.36 5.11
N TRP A 210 5.44 -14.65 4.23
CA TRP A 210 5.32 -15.05 2.83
C TRP A 210 6.64 -14.91 2.05
N VAL A 211 7.49 -13.93 2.40
CA VAL A 211 8.86 -13.85 1.85
C VAL A 211 9.68 -15.07 2.26
N ARG A 212 9.54 -15.53 3.52
CA ARG A 212 10.19 -16.74 4.01
C ARG A 212 9.76 -17.98 3.24
N GLU A 213 8.47 -18.13 2.96
CA GLU A 213 7.95 -19.20 2.11
C GLU A 213 8.56 -19.14 0.70
N GLY A 214 8.69 -17.94 0.12
CA GLY A 214 9.36 -17.76 -1.17
C GLY A 214 10.81 -18.26 -1.18
N TYR A 215 11.58 -18.00 -0.13
CA TYR A 215 12.94 -18.59 0.00
C TYR A 215 12.92 -20.11 0.09
N ALA A 216 11.95 -20.69 0.81
CA ALA A 216 11.80 -22.16 0.88
C ALA A 216 11.44 -22.78 -0.49
N GLU A 217 10.85 -22.01 -1.40
CA GLU A 217 10.57 -22.36 -2.79
C GLU A 217 11.76 -22.09 -3.74
N GLY A 218 12.89 -21.58 -3.22
CA GLY A 218 14.12 -21.30 -3.98
C GLY A 218 14.23 -19.87 -4.52
N ALA A 219 13.38 -18.94 -4.08
CA ALA A 219 13.53 -17.54 -4.46
C ALA A 219 14.76 -16.91 -3.80
N HIS A 220 15.34 -15.92 -4.49
CA HIS A 220 16.38 -15.05 -3.95
C HIS A 220 15.87 -13.60 -3.96
N TYR A 221 15.70 -13.04 -2.77
CA TYR A 221 15.37 -11.64 -2.59
C TYR A 221 16.58 -10.83 -2.10
N PHE A 222 16.80 -9.65 -2.66
CA PHE A 222 17.89 -8.76 -2.23
C PHE A 222 17.39 -7.59 -1.37
N ALA A 223 16.07 -7.38 -1.35
CA ALA A 223 15.42 -6.40 -0.49
C ALA A 223 13.95 -6.75 -0.27
N VAL A 224 13.42 -6.34 0.89
CA VAL A 224 11.99 -6.27 1.15
C VAL A 224 11.55 -4.80 1.21
N SER A 225 10.31 -4.53 0.86
CA SER A 225 9.79 -3.17 0.91
C SER A 225 9.80 -2.61 2.33
N SER A 226 10.19 -1.33 2.45
CA SER A 226 10.16 -0.57 3.69
C SER A 226 8.77 -0.10 4.09
N MET A 227 7.77 -0.25 3.21
CA MET A 227 6.40 0.21 3.44
C MET A 227 5.38 -0.87 3.02
N LEU A 228 4.21 -0.87 3.64
CA LEU A 228 3.10 -1.68 3.15
C LEU A 228 2.51 -1.08 1.87
N GLY A 229 2.23 -1.93 0.88
CA GLY A 229 1.46 -1.60 -0.32
C GLY A 229 -0.03 -1.46 0.01
N VAL A 230 -0.38 -0.50 0.87
CA VAL A 230 -1.78 -0.21 1.22
C VAL A 230 -2.51 0.30 -0.02
N ARG A 231 -3.54 -0.45 -0.46
CA ARG A 231 -4.32 -0.16 -1.67
C ARG A 231 -5.53 0.73 -1.39
N GLU A 232 -6.05 0.70 -0.17
CA GLU A 232 -7.19 1.48 0.29
C GLU A 232 -6.90 2.08 1.67
N GLY A 233 -7.30 3.33 1.83
CA GLY A 233 -7.32 4.05 3.10
C GLY A 233 -8.43 5.09 3.01
N GLY A 234 -8.31 6.17 3.77
CA GLY A 234 -9.31 7.23 3.78
C GLY A 234 -9.46 7.92 2.43
N LEU A 235 -10.66 7.83 1.86
CA LEU A 235 -11.14 8.66 0.77
C LEU A 235 -11.77 9.91 1.38
N ILE A 236 -11.40 11.09 0.91
CA ILE A 236 -11.94 12.32 1.46
C ILE A 236 -13.40 12.54 1.04
N GLU A 237 -14.14 13.29 1.83
CA GLU A 237 -15.31 14.02 1.34
C GLU A 237 -14.80 15.32 0.69
N GLY A 238 -14.81 15.40 -0.64
CA GLY A 238 -14.39 16.60 -1.38
C GLY A 238 -15.56 17.44 -1.88
N ASP A 239 -15.26 18.56 -2.55
CA ASP A 239 -16.29 19.42 -3.18
C ASP A 239 -17.05 18.69 -4.29
N VAL A 240 -16.36 17.77 -4.98
CA VAL A 240 -16.95 16.85 -5.94
C VAL A 240 -16.55 15.44 -5.57
N THR A 241 -17.49 14.50 -5.61
CA THR A 241 -17.23 13.07 -5.48
C THR A 241 -17.42 12.43 -6.84
N ILE A 242 -16.41 11.75 -7.36
CA ILE A 242 -16.56 10.95 -8.58
C ILE A 242 -17.43 9.75 -8.26
N THR A 243 -18.60 9.69 -8.87
CA THR A 243 -19.53 8.59 -8.65
C THR A 243 -19.19 7.39 -9.51
N LEU A 244 -19.70 6.22 -9.13
CA LEU A 244 -19.64 5.04 -9.97
C LEU A 244 -20.22 5.29 -11.37
N GLU A 245 -21.30 6.04 -11.46
CA GLU A 245 -21.94 6.36 -12.74
C GLU A 245 -21.02 7.19 -13.63
N ASP A 246 -20.35 8.21 -13.06
CA ASP A 246 -19.36 9.02 -13.78
C ASP A 246 -18.23 8.16 -14.34
N TYR A 247 -17.78 7.16 -13.56
CA TYR A 247 -16.71 6.24 -13.95
C TYR A 247 -17.14 5.28 -15.08
N ILE A 248 -18.30 4.63 -14.95
CA ILE A 248 -18.76 3.65 -15.96
C ILE A 248 -19.11 4.34 -17.27
N GLU A 249 -19.76 5.50 -17.21
CA GLU A 249 -20.17 6.25 -18.40
C GLU A 249 -19.03 7.10 -18.98
N ASP A 250 -17.93 7.27 -18.25
CA ASP A 250 -16.88 8.25 -18.59
C ASP A 250 -17.50 9.65 -18.75
N ARG A 251 -18.24 10.14 -17.74
CA ARG A 251 -18.90 11.45 -17.85
C ARG A 251 -17.87 12.58 -17.96
N PRO A 252 -17.99 13.48 -18.95
CA PRO A 252 -17.11 14.64 -19.04
C PRO A 252 -17.30 15.57 -17.84
N SER A 253 -16.19 15.95 -17.21
CA SER A 253 -16.21 16.95 -16.15
C SER A 253 -15.84 18.34 -16.67
N PRO A 254 -16.61 19.40 -16.34
CA PRO A 254 -16.25 20.77 -16.71
C PRO A 254 -14.98 21.28 -16.00
N GLU A 255 -14.61 20.65 -14.88
CA GLU A 255 -13.41 20.98 -14.10
C GLU A 255 -12.37 19.84 -14.12
N VAL A 256 -12.36 19.04 -15.18
CA VAL A 256 -11.36 17.98 -15.38
C VAL A 256 -9.94 18.55 -15.29
N ILE A 257 -9.07 17.87 -14.55
CA ILE A 257 -7.64 18.23 -14.41
C ILE A 257 -6.71 17.16 -14.95
N CYS A 258 -7.17 15.91 -14.99
CA CYS A 258 -6.51 14.82 -15.66
C CYS A 258 -7.53 13.71 -15.92
N ARG A 259 -7.13 12.74 -16.72
CA ARG A 259 -7.93 11.54 -16.96
C ARG A 259 -7.21 10.32 -16.40
N SER A 260 -7.98 9.37 -15.93
CA SER A 260 -7.51 8.06 -15.49
C SER A 260 -7.91 6.97 -16.49
N TYR A 261 -7.13 5.89 -16.54
CA TYR A 261 -7.49 4.72 -17.32
C TYR A 261 -7.05 3.44 -16.63
N SER A 262 -8.02 2.67 -16.12
CA SER A 262 -7.78 1.36 -15.53
C SER A 262 -9.06 0.54 -15.48
N HIS A 263 -8.97 -0.71 -15.04
CA HIS A 263 -10.12 -1.49 -14.57
C HIS A 263 -10.31 -1.32 -13.06
N LEU A 264 -11.39 -1.87 -12.53
CA LEU A 264 -11.63 -1.95 -11.09
C LEU A 264 -10.69 -2.99 -10.47
N ASP A 265 -9.46 -2.57 -10.18
CA ASP A 265 -8.35 -3.38 -9.74
C ASP A 265 -8.49 -3.87 -8.29
N ASN A 266 -9.46 -4.76 -8.04
CA ASN A 266 -9.61 -5.43 -6.75
C ASN A 266 -8.61 -6.61 -6.60
N HIS A 267 -8.13 -6.85 -5.39
CA HIS A 267 -7.09 -7.85 -5.07
C HIS A 267 -7.62 -8.92 -4.11
N GLY A 268 -8.75 -8.66 -3.44
CA GLY A 268 -9.50 -9.69 -2.72
C GLY A 268 -10.14 -10.69 -3.67
N PHE A 269 -10.19 -11.95 -3.25
CA PHE A 269 -10.95 -13.03 -3.88
C PHE A 269 -12.24 -13.34 -3.10
N ASP A 270 -12.42 -12.73 -1.94
CA ASP A 270 -13.64 -12.76 -1.13
C ASP A 270 -14.71 -11.84 -1.72
N THR A 271 -14.97 -11.99 -3.02
CA THR A 271 -15.79 -11.07 -3.82
C THR A 271 -17.24 -10.95 -3.34
N GLY A 272 -17.78 -11.95 -2.64
CA GLY A 272 -19.12 -11.86 -2.03
C GLY A 272 -19.18 -11.05 -0.73
N ASN A 273 -18.06 -10.47 -0.29
CA ASN A 273 -18.04 -9.41 0.71
C ASN A 273 -18.00 -8.00 0.10
N GLU A 274 -17.69 -7.85 -1.20
CA GLU A 274 -17.64 -6.54 -1.86
C GLU A 274 -19.04 -5.92 -2.05
N SER A 275 -19.10 -4.66 -2.49
CA SER A 275 -20.35 -3.95 -2.77
C SER A 275 -21.24 -4.72 -3.76
N GLU A 276 -22.55 -4.45 -3.73
CA GLU A 276 -23.49 -5.04 -4.69
C GLU A 276 -23.05 -4.80 -6.14
N PHE A 277 -22.60 -3.58 -6.44
CA PHE A 277 -22.07 -3.26 -7.75
C PHE A 277 -20.81 -4.07 -8.08
N SER A 278 -19.82 -4.14 -7.20
CA SER A 278 -18.60 -4.92 -7.44
C SER A 278 -18.90 -6.41 -7.61
N GLN A 279 -19.86 -6.96 -6.87
CA GLN A 279 -20.35 -8.33 -7.08
C GLN A 279 -20.97 -8.50 -8.46
N LEU A 280 -21.84 -7.57 -8.89
CA LEU A 280 -22.45 -7.59 -10.21
C LEU A 280 -21.39 -7.46 -11.33
N TRP A 281 -20.51 -6.48 -11.23
CA TRP A 281 -19.51 -6.17 -12.26
C TRP A 281 -18.43 -7.25 -12.37
N ILE A 282 -17.85 -7.65 -11.24
CA ILE A 282 -16.67 -8.53 -11.19
C ILE A 282 -17.09 -9.99 -11.12
N ALA A 283 -17.94 -10.35 -10.15
CA ALA A 283 -18.28 -11.75 -9.90
C ALA A 283 -19.31 -12.28 -10.90
N VAL A 284 -20.37 -11.51 -11.18
CA VAL A 284 -21.45 -11.93 -12.07
C VAL A 284 -21.08 -11.71 -13.54
N MET A 285 -20.72 -10.48 -13.93
CA MET A 285 -20.43 -10.12 -15.32
C MET A 285 -19.01 -10.49 -15.78
N GLY A 286 -18.10 -10.77 -14.85
CA GLY A 286 -16.74 -11.20 -15.17
C GLY A 286 -15.85 -10.09 -15.73
N LEU A 287 -16.11 -8.83 -15.39
CA LEU A 287 -15.48 -7.64 -15.98
C LEU A 287 -14.26 -7.12 -15.22
N PHE A 288 -13.58 -8.00 -14.47
CA PHE A 288 -12.40 -7.64 -13.69
C PHE A 288 -11.35 -6.88 -14.53
N VAL A 289 -10.98 -7.39 -15.71
CA VAL A 289 -9.93 -6.80 -16.57
C VAL A 289 -10.45 -5.68 -17.50
N LYS A 290 -11.65 -5.17 -17.25
CA LYS A 290 -12.28 -4.19 -18.14
C LYS A 290 -11.73 -2.80 -17.91
N GLY A 291 -10.82 -2.35 -18.77
CA GLY A 291 -10.30 -0.98 -18.76
C GLY A 291 -11.37 0.05 -19.13
N LEU A 292 -11.45 1.11 -18.33
CA LEU A 292 -12.40 2.21 -18.41
C LEU A 292 -11.67 3.54 -18.25
N TRP A 293 -12.14 4.56 -18.97
CA TRP A 293 -11.70 5.94 -18.82
C TRP A 293 -12.56 6.67 -17.78
N CYS A 294 -11.96 7.61 -17.06
CA CYS A 294 -12.69 8.49 -16.14
C CYS A 294 -11.97 9.83 -15.97
N ASP A 295 -12.72 10.92 -15.96
CA ASP A 295 -12.21 12.25 -15.65
C ASP A 295 -12.02 12.43 -14.15
N ILE A 296 -10.90 13.03 -13.75
CA ILE A 296 -10.67 13.46 -12.38
C ILE A 296 -10.96 14.97 -12.31
N PRO A 297 -12.04 15.40 -11.63
CA PRO A 297 -12.37 16.81 -11.43
C PRO A 297 -11.48 17.46 -10.37
N TYR A 298 -11.22 18.75 -10.48
CA TYR A 298 -10.44 19.49 -9.47
C TYR A 298 -11.09 19.46 -8.08
N GLY A 299 -12.42 19.56 -8.00
CA GLY A 299 -13.19 19.41 -6.76
C GLY A 299 -12.89 18.13 -5.97
N ALA A 300 -12.41 17.06 -6.62
CA ALA A 300 -12.06 15.82 -5.94
C ALA A 300 -10.77 15.91 -5.10
N LEU A 301 -9.99 16.97 -5.25
CA LEU A 301 -8.74 17.23 -4.51
C LEU A 301 -9.00 18.11 -3.27
N LEU A 302 -10.19 18.69 -3.12
CA LEU A 302 -10.51 19.73 -2.14
C LEU A 302 -11.31 19.17 -0.96
N PRO A 303 -10.68 18.80 0.17
CA PRO A 303 -11.39 18.27 1.33
C PRO A 303 -12.44 19.27 1.84
N ALA A 304 -13.67 18.80 2.06
CA ALA A 304 -14.78 19.62 2.51
C ALA A 304 -14.51 20.21 3.90
N GLY A 305 -14.83 21.49 4.05
CA GLY A 305 -14.68 22.22 5.32
C GLY A 305 -13.25 22.59 5.71
N ILE A 306 -12.22 22.19 4.95
CA ILE A 306 -10.82 22.51 5.26
C ILE A 306 -10.25 23.48 4.22
N GLY A 307 -9.69 24.60 4.66
CA GLY A 307 -9.03 25.59 3.81
C GLY A 307 -7.53 25.32 3.64
N ASN A 308 -6.95 25.84 2.55
CA ASN A 308 -5.51 25.78 2.23
C ASN A 308 -4.90 24.36 2.18
N LEU A 309 -5.74 23.33 2.04
CA LEU A 309 -5.31 21.93 1.89
C LEU A 309 -5.81 21.38 0.56
N LEU A 310 -4.91 20.75 -0.19
CA LEU A 310 -5.21 19.91 -1.35
C LEU A 310 -4.84 18.46 -1.01
N VAL A 311 -5.48 17.50 -1.66
CA VAL A 311 -5.16 16.08 -1.54
C VAL A 311 -4.71 15.57 -2.89
N ALA A 312 -3.57 14.91 -2.94
CA ALA A 312 -3.01 14.33 -4.15
C ALA A 312 -2.59 12.87 -3.92
N GLY A 313 -2.95 11.96 -4.83
CA GLY A 313 -2.76 10.53 -4.64
C GLY A 313 -4.08 9.82 -4.38
N ARG A 314 -4.06 8.56 -3.94
CA ARG A 314 -5.25 7.69 -3.98
C ARG A 314 -6.38 8.06 -3.02
N ALA A 315 -6.16 9.03 -2.13
CA ALA A 315 -7.16 9.50 -1.16
C ALA A 315 -8.15 10.53 -1.75
N LEU A 316 -8.40 10.47 -3.06
CA LEU A 316 -9.33 11.36 -3.76
C LEU A 316 -10.77 11.23 -3.24
N SER A 317 -11.57 12.26 -3.49
CA SER A 317 -13.01 12.20 -3.29
C SER A 317 -13.69 11.40 -4.39
N VAL A 318 -13.87 10.11 -4.14
CA VAL A 318 -14.44 9.15 -5.09
C VAL A 318 -15.32 8.13 -4.38
N ASP A 319 -16.25 7.51 -5.08
CA ASP A 319 -16.87 6.28 -4.60
C ASP A 319 -15.81 5.19 -4.38
N ARG A 320 -16.01 4.35 -3.37
CA ARG A 320 -15.01 3.35 -2.97
C ARG A 320 -14.59 2.44 -4.12
N ASP A 321 -15.57 1.92 -4.86
CA ASP A 321 -15.29 1.05 -6.00
C ASP A 321 -14.50 1.80 -7.09
N VAL A 322 -14.86 3.06 -7.37
CA VAL A 322 -14.13 3.93 -8.31
C VAL A 322 -12.68 4.15 -7.87
N GLY A 323 -12.42 4.25 -6.57
CA GLY A 323 -11.07 4.34 -6.00
C GLY A 323 -10.12 3.23 -6.47
N MET A 324 -10.65 2.04 -6.79
CA MET A 324 -9.86 0.94 -7.35
C MET A 324 -9.44 1.19 -8.81
N GLY A 325 -10.23 1.95 -9.55
CA GLY A 325 -10.04 2.24 -10.97
C GLY A 325 -9.31 3.54 -11.31
N VAL A 326 -9.05 4.40 -10.32
CA VAL A 326 -8.43 5.72 -10.54
C VAL A 326 -7.11 5.92 -9.79
N ARG A 327 -6.52 4.85 -9.25
CA ARG A 327 -5.32 4.91 -8.36
C ARG A 327 -4.02 4.38 -9.00
N MET A 328 -3.97 4.21 -10.31
CA MET A 328 -2.77 3.68 -10.98
C MET A 328 -1.62 4.69 -10.90
N GLN A 329 -0.37 4.21 -10.86
CA GLN A 329 0.77 5.09 -10.63
C GLN A 329 0.82 6.26 -11.62
N LYS A 330 0.64 6.01 -12.93
CA LYS A 330 0.61 7.07 -13.94
C LYS A 330 -0.50 8.10 -13.72
N ASP A 331 -1.70 7.65 -13.35
CA ASP A 331 -2.82 8.55 -13.01
C ASP A 331 -2.47 9.42 -11.79
N MET A 332 -1.85 8.83 -10.77
CA MET A 332 -1.44 9.53 -9.55
C MET A 332 -0.31 10.53 -9.77
N HIS A 333 0.62 10.28 -10.70
CA HIS A 333 1.62 11.27 -11.10
C HIS A 333 0.94 12.51 -11.70
N LYS A 334 -0.08 12.34 -12.55
CA LYS A 334 -0.83 13.45 -13.17
C LYS A 334 -1.71 14.21 -12.17
N VAL A 335 -2.36 13.50 -11.25
CA VAL A 335 -3.06 14.13 -10.10
C VAL A 335 -2.09 14.96 -9.26
N GLY A 336 -0.90 14.42 -8.97
CA GLY A 336 0.17 15.13 -8.29
C GLY A 336 0.59 16.40 -9.02
N GLU A 337 0.88 16.30 -10.32
CA GLU A 337 1.23 17.46 -11.15
C GLU A 337 0.15 18.54 -11.11
N ALA A 338 -1.12 18.16 -11.29
CA ALA A 338 -2.23 19.10 -11.26
C ALA A 338 -2.40 19.79 -9.90
N ALA A 339 -2.23 19.05 -8.80
CA ALA A 339 -2.25 19.61 -7.45
C ALA A 339 -1.09 20.61 -7.23
N GLY A 340 0.11 20.28 -7.69
CA GLY A 340 1.29 21.14 -7.61
C GLY A 340 1.13 22.45 -8.38
N VAL A 341 0.66 22.37 -9.63
CA VAL A 341 0.36 23.56 -10.46
C VAL A 341 -0.70 24.42 -9.78
N ALA A 342 -1.79 23.81 -9.28
CA ALA A 342 -2.85 24.55 -8.62
C ALA A 342 -2.38 25.24 -7.34
N ALA A 343 -1.56 24.57 -6.52
CA ALA A 343 -0.99 25.17 -5.30
C ALA A 343 -0.11 26.38 -5.63
N ALA A 344 0.78 26.27 -6.61
CA ALA A 344 1.63 27.39 -7.03
C ALA A 344 0.81 28.55 -7.64
N MET A 345 -0.23 28.24 -8.42
CA MET A 345 -1.16 29.25 -8.93
C MET A 345 -1.88 29.98 -7.78
N SER A 346 -2.37 29.27 -6.77
CA SER A 346 -2.99 29.87 -5.59
C SER A 346 -2.07 30.85 -4.86
N ILE A 347 -0.80 30.49 -4.68
CA ILE A 347 0.21 31.39 -4.11
C ILE A 347 0.40 32.63 -4.99
N ARG A 348 0.57 32.44 -6.30
CA ARG A 348 0.85 33.51 -7.26
C ARG A 348 -0.31 34.50 -7.39
N THR A 349 -1.55 34.03 -7.32
CA THR A 349 -2.75 34.89 -7.43
C THR A 349 -3.23 35.40 -6.07
N GLY A 350 -2.70 34.89 -4.97
CA GLY A 350 -3.19 35.20 -3.62
C GLY A 350 -4.60 34.67 -3.34
N SER A 351 -5.03 33.61 -4.05
CA SER A 351 -6.37 33.03 -3.95
C SER A 351 -6.31 31.69 -3.20
N ALA A 352 -7.33 31.37 -2.40
CA ALA A 352 -7.41 30.04 -1.80
C ALA A 352 -7.54 28.96 -2.90
N PRO A 353 -7.06 27.72 -2.70
CA PRO A 353 -7.20 26.64 -3.70
C PRO A 353 -8.65 26.44 -4.20
N ARG A 354 -9.61 26.57 -3.29
CA ARG A 354 -11.04 26.46 -3.61
C ARG A 354 -11.54 27.56 -4.55
N GLU A 355 -10.93 28.74 -4.52
CA GLU A 355 -11.28 29.94 -5.29
C GLU A 355 -10.48 30.06 -6.61
N LEU A 356 -9.59 29.10 -6.89
CA LEU A 356 -8.70 29.16 -8.06
C LEU A 356 -9.48 29.09 -9.39
N ASP A 357 -9.10 29.93 -10.36
CA ASP A 357 -9.63 29.90 -11.73
C ASP A 357 -9.38 28.54 -12.40
N ARG A 358 -10.45 27.75 -12.57
CA ARG A 358 -10.43 26.41 -13.15
C ARG A 358 -10.03 26.42 -14.62
N SER A 359 -10.52 27.38 -15.39
CA SER A 359 -10.20 27.51 -16.81
C SER A 359 -8.72 27.83 -17.01
N GLY A 360 -8.18 28.74 -16.18
CA GLY A 360 -6.75 29.04 -16.14
C GLY A 360 -5.90 27.81 -15.80
N LEU A 361 -6.32 27.03 -14.80
CA LEU A 361 -5.63 25.79 -14.42
C LEU A 361 -5.64 24.78 -15.57
N GLN A 362 -6.80 24.50 -16.17
CA GLN A 362 -6.94 23.58 -17.30
C GLN A 362 -6.05 23.97 -18.49
N LYS A 363 -6.00 25.26 -18.83
CA LYS A 363 -5.11 25.76 -19.87
C LYS A 363 -3.64 25.45 -19.57
N ARG A 364 -3.20 25.69 -18.33
CA ARG A 364 -1.84 25.35 -17.90
C ARG A 364 -1.58 23.84 -17.96
N LEU A 365 -2.55 23.00 -17.60
CA LEU A 365 -2.42 21.54 -17.65
C LEU A 365 -2.34 21.01 -19.09
N VAL A 366 -3.01 21.65 -20.05
CA VAL A 366 -2.83 21.35 -21.49
C VAL A 366 -1.44 21.75 -21.96
N GLU A 367 -0.95 22.94 -21.58
CA GLU A 367 0.42 23.39 -21.92
C GLU A 367 1.50 22.45 -21.36
N ARG A 368 1.21 21.79 -20.23
CA ARG A 368 2.08 20.79 -19.59
C ARG A 368 1.84 19.36 -20.07
N SER A 369 0.96 19.15 -21.05
CA SER A 369 0.59 17.83 -21.58
C SER A 369 0.05 16.85 -20.53
N VAL A 370 -0.51 17.37 -19.43
CA VAL A 370 -1.31 16.58 -18.47
C VAL A 370 -2.69 16.29 -19.06
N LEU A 371 -3.23 17.26 -19.81
CA LEU A 371 -4.47 17.14 -20.57
C LEU A 371 -4.20 17.38 -22.05
N GLU A 372 -5.04 16.81 -22.90
CA GLU A 372 -5.12 17.17 -24.31
C GLU A 372 -6.21 18.24 -24.52
N GLY A 373 -6.01 19.17 -25.45
CA GLY A 373 -6.99 20.24 -25.71
C GLY A 373 -8.37 19.70 -26.13
N GLU A 374 -8.42 18.55 -26.81
CA GLU A 374 -9.65 17.86 -27.19
C GLU A 374 -10.43 17.32 -25.99
N GLU A 375 -9.75 17.01 -24.87
CA GLU A 375 -10.40 16.50 -23.66
C GLU A 375 -11.26 17.57 -22.99
N LEU A 376 -10.89 18.86 -23.13
CA LEU A 376 -11.68 19.99 -22.64
C LEU A 376 -12.94 20.25 -23.45
N GLN A 377 -13.03 19.75 -24.68
CA GLN A 377 -14.18 19.93 -25.58
C GLN A 377 -15.11 18.71 -25.59
N ARG A 378 -14.85 17.74 -24.72
CA ARG A 378 -15.57 16.47 -24.70
C ARG A 378 -16.97 16.67 -24.17
N THR A 379 -17.98 16.31 -24.96
CA THR A 379 -19.38 16.36 -24.55
C THR A 379 -19.94 14.99 -24.17
N HIS A 380 -19.26 13.89 -24.55
CA HIS A 380 -19.77 12.53 -24.38
C HIS A 380 -18.70 11.53 -23.90
N GLY A 381 -19.14 10.44 -23.29
CA GLY A 381 -18.30 9.35 -22.77
C GLY A 381 -17.67 8.45 -23.84
N ARG A 382 -16.51 7.86 -23.53
CA ARG A 382 -15.84 6.85 -24.38
C ARG A 382 -16.28 5.41 -24.06
N ASN A 383 -16.61 5.13 -22.80
CA ASN A 383 -16.76 3.76 -22.31
C ASN A 383 -17.92 2.99 -22.95
N LEU A 384 -19.08 3.64 -23.15
CA LEU A 384 -20.30 3.02 -23.67
C LEU A 384 -20.44 3.05 -25.20
N ARG A 385 -19.46 3.56 -25.94
CA ARG A 385 -19.51 3.60 -27.40
C ARG A 385 -19.29 2.21 -28.01
N PHE A 386 -20.27 1.69 -28.75
CA PHE A 386 -20.15 0.40 -29.44
C PHE A 386 -19.17 0.50 -30.61
N LYS A 387 -18.31 -0.51 -30.77
CA LYS A 387 -17.27 -0.53 -31.81
C LYS A 387 -17.75 -1.21 -33.10
N ARG A 388 -18.73 -2.10 -33.01
CA ARG A 388 -19.21 -2.93 -34.13
C ARG A 388 -20.73 -3.08 -34.07
N GLY A 389 -21.34 -3.56 -35.15
CA GLY A 389 -22.77 -3.85 -35.23
C GLY A 389 -23.65 -2.61 -35.49
N GLY A 390 -24.97 -2.77 -35.34
CA GLY A 390 -25.95 -1.75 -35.71
C GLY A 390 -25.92 -0.47 -34.86
N LEU A 391 -25.24 -0.50 -33.72
CA LEU A 391 -25.07 0.66 -32.83
C LEU A 391 -23.66 1.27 -32.90
N ALA A 392 -22.81 0.82 -33.85
CA ALA A 392 -21.48 1.40 -34.01
C ALA A 392 -21.55 2.88 -34.39
N GLY A 393 -20.91 3.74 -33.59
CA GLY A 393 -20.93 5.18 -33.78
C GLY A 393 -22.26 5.86 -33.38
N VAL A 394 -23.25 5.11 -32.92
CA VAL A 394 -24.47 5.67 -32.33
C VAL A 394 -24.16 6.10 -30.90
N GLU A 395 -24.62 7.28 -30.55
CA GLU A 395 -24.48 7.81 -29.20
C GLU A 395 -25.67 7.41 -28.35
N LEU A 396 -25.38 6.67 -27.28
CA LEU A 396 -26.39 6.10 -26.40
C LEU A 396 -26.12 6.52 -24.96
N GLY A 397 -27.19 6.90 -24.29
CA GLY A 397 -27.26 7.14 -22.85
C GLY A 397 -28.46 6.41 -22.27
N LYS A 398 -28.66 6.52 -20.96
CA LYS A 398 -29.76 5.83 -20.26
C LYS A 398 -31.13 6.34 -20.70
N GLU A 399 -31.18 7.62 -21.06
CA GLU A 399 -32.35 8.34 -21.54
C GLU A 399 -32.86 7.88 -22.92
N ASN A 400 -32.01 7.27 -23.76
CA ASN A 400 -32.40 6.80 -25.09
C ASN A 400 -32.17 5.30 -25.32
N ALA A 401 -31.71 4.57 -24.30
CA ALA A 401 -31.43 3.13 -24.39
C ALA A 401 -32.67 2.31 -24.75
N ALA A 402 -33.83 2.62 -24.15
CA ALA A 402 -35.05 1.83 -24.34
C ALA A 402 -35.56 1.85 -25.79
N SER A 403 -35.40 2.96 -26.51
CA SER A 403 -35.79 3.03 -27.94
C SER A 403 -34.92 2.16 -28.85
N HIS A 404 -33.76 1.71 -28.35
CA HIS A 404 -32.83 0.82 -29.05
C HIS A 404 -32.80 -0.59 -28.40
N ALA A 405 -33.79 -0.95 -27.59
CA ALA A 405 -33.73 -2.15 -26.76
C ALA A 405 -33.57 -3.45 -27.54
N GLU A 406 -34.26 -3.60 -28.67
CA GLU A 406 -34.08 -4.76 -29.55
C GLU A 406 -32.63 -4.83 -30.05
N GLN A 407 -32.08 -3.73 -30.55
CA GLN A 407 -30.70 -3.68 -31.06
C GLN A 407 -29.67 -3.94 -29.94
N LEU A 408 -29.90 -3.40 -28.75
CA LEU A 408 -29.04 -3.63 -27.58
C LEU A 408 -29.07 -5.11 -27.16
N ALA A 409 -30.23 -5.75 -27.17
CA ALA A 409 -30.36 -7.17 -26.84
C ALA A 409 -29.59 -8.09 -27.82
N HIS A 410 -29.32 -7.67 -29.06
CA HIS A 410 -28.47 -8.43 -29.99
C HIS A 410 -26.99 -8.51 -29.53
N TYR A 411 -26.56 -7.62 -28.64
CA TYR A 411 -25.22 -7.67 -28.07
C TYR A 411 -25.12 -8.63 -26.88
N PHE A 412 -26.23 -9.18 -26.37
CA PHE A 412 -26.19 -10.22 -25.35
C PHE A 412 -25.43 -11.44 -25.89
N GLY A 413 -24.44 -11.92 -25.12
CA GLY A 413 -23.51 -12.96 -25.54
C GLY A 413 -22.27 -12.49 -26.32
N THR A 414 -22.12 -11.19 -26.61
CA THR A 414 -20.91 -10.63 -27.25
C THR A 414 -19.91 -10.05 -26.22
N ASP A 415 -18.75 -9.58 -26.69
CA ASP A 415 -17.77 -8.86 -25.85
C ASP A 415 -18.25 -7.45 -25.43
N GLU A 416 -19.24 -6.88 -26.13
CA GLU A 416 -19.84 -5.59 -25.81
C GLU A 416 -21.14 -5.73 -24.99
N ARG A 417 -21.51 -6.96 -24.59
CA ARG A 417 -22.72 -7.26 -23.81
C ARG A 417 -22.90 -6.39 -22.57
N TRP A 418 -21.81 -6.06 -21.89
CA TRP A 418 -21.85 -5.29 -20.65
C TRP A 418 -22.37 -3.87 -20.86
N LYS A 419 -22.13 -3.28 -22.04
CA LYS A 419 -22.67 -1.96 -22.41
C LYS A 419 -24.19 -2.04 -22.55
N ALA A 420 -24.67 -3.07 -23.23
CA ALA A 420 -26.10 -3.29 -23.41
C ALA A 420 -26.81 -3.58 -22.07
N VAL A 421 -26.21 -4.43 -21.22
CA VAL A 421 -26.71 -4.69 -19.87
C VAL A 421 -26.76 -3.42 -19.04
N TRP A 422 -25.71 -2.60 -19.04
CA TRP A 422 -25.68 -1.33 -18.30
C TRP A 422 -26.73 -0.32 -18.80
N LEU A 423 -26.77 -0.10 -20.13
CA LEU A 423 -27.68 0.87 -20.75
C LEU A 423 -29.15 0.50 -20.54
N LEU A 424 -29.51 -0.78 -20.69
CA LEU A 424 -30.87 -1.26 -20.47
C LEU A 424 -31.22 -1.38 -18.99
N GLY A 425 -30.29 -1.86 -18.17
CA GLY A 425 -30.51 -2.09 -16.75
C GLY A 425 -30.56 -0.83 -15.90
N SER A 426 -30.25 0.32 -16.50
CA SER A 426 -30.21 1.62 -15.81
C SER A 426 -31.12 2.67 -16.46
N SER A 427 -32.04 2.29 -17.36
CA SER A 427 -32.95 3.25 -18.00
C SER A 427 -33.94 3.84 -16.99
N ALA A 428 -34.25 5.13 -17.12
CA ALA A 428 -34.95 5.90 -16.07
C ALA A 428 -36.47 6.11 -16.28
N GLU A 429 -37.07 5.64 -17.38
CA GLU A 429 -38.48 5.90 -17.68
C GLU A 429 -39.38 4.66 -17.51
N ALA A 430 -40.24 4.70 -16.49
CA ALA A 430 -41.17 3.62 -16.10
C ALA A 430 -42.09 3.08 -17.22
N GLU A 431 -42.53 3.92 -18.15
CA GLU A 431 -43.40 3.48 -19.26
C GLU A 431 -42.60 2.67 -20.32
N GLN A 432 -41.35 3.08 -20.55
CA GLN A 432 -40.44 2.42 -21.49
C GLN A 432 -39.90 1.11 -20.90
N GLU A 433 -39.66 1.09 -19.58
CA GLU A 433 -39.24 -0.10 -18.82
C GLU A 433 -40.16 -1.29 -19.01
N ARG A 434 -41.49 -1.08 -19.15
CA ARG A 434 -42.43 -2.19 -19.36
C ARG A 434 -42.23 -2.89 -20.70
N GLN A 435 -42.00 -2.12 -21.78
CA GLN A 435 -41.75 -2.70 -23.11
C GLN A 435 -40.41 -3.42 -23.15
N VAL A 436 -39.38 -2.82 -22.51
CA VAL A 436 -38.07 -3.44 -22.35
C VAL A 436 -38.18 -4.73 -21.54
N ALA A 437 -38.94 -4.77 -20.45
CA ALA A 437 -39.15 -5.96 -19.63
C ALA A 437 -39.78 -7.12 -20.43
N VAL A 438 -40.81 -6.85 -21.25
CA VAL A 438 -41.44 -7.87 -22.11
C VAL A 438 -40.42 -8.45 -23.12
N LEU A 439 -39.61 -7.58 -23.73
CA LEU A 439 -38.53 -8.02 -24.62
C LEU A 439 -37.53 -8.90 -23.86
N LEU A 440 -37.05 -8.45 -22.70
CA LEU A 440 -36.06 -9.19 -21.90
C LEU A 440 -36.62 -10.53 -21.40
N GLU A 441 -37.89 -10.59 -21.02
CA GLU A 441 -38.56 -11.83 -20.64
C GLU A 441 -38.54 -12.86 -21.78
N SER A 442 -38.81 -12.43 -23.02
CA SER A 442 -38.67 -13.31 -24.18
C SER A 442 -37.24 -13.82 -24.37
N LYS A 443 -36.24 -12.97 -24.07
CA LYS A 443 -34.82 -13.31 -24.16
C LYS A 443 -34.32 -14.23 -23.05
N LEU A 444 -35.10 -14.48 -21.98
CA LEU A 444 -34.77 -15.53 -21.02
C LEU A 444 -34.79 -16.93 -21.65
N TYR A 445 -35.50 -17.12 -22.77
CA TYR A 445 -35.71 -18.42 -23.41
C TYR A 445 -35.02 -18.55 -24.77
N GLU A 446 -34.34 -17.51 -25.25
CA GLU A 446 -33.74 -17.46 -26.59
C GLU A 446 -32.23 -17.23 -26.55
N GLY A 447 -31.49 -17.86 -27.47
CA GLY A 447 -30.05 -17.65 -27.63
C GLY A 447 -29.16 -18.51 -26.73
N THR A 448 -27.92 -18.09 -26.54
CA THR A 448 -26.93 -18.85 -25.75
C THR A 448 -27.21 -18.73 -24.24
N PRO A 449 -26.66 -19.64 -23.40
CA PRO A 449 -26.76 -19.48 -21.93
C PRO A 449 -26.32 -18.10 -21.44
N GLU A 450 -25.25 -17.53 -22.01
CA GLU A 450 -24.73 -16.20 -21.66
C GLU A 450 -25.71 -15.10 -22.06
N ALA A 451 -26.33 -15.20 -23.25
CA ALA A 451 -27.28 -14.20 -23.71
C ALA A 451 -28.55 -14.18 -22.84
N ARG A 452 -29.08 -15.37 -22.52
CA ARG A 452 -30.23 -15.53 -21.60
C ARG A 452 -29.90 -15.01 -20.20
N PHE A 453 -28.69 -15.27 -19.72
CA PHE A 453 -28.24 -14.77 -18.43
C PHE A 453 -28.04 -13.25 -18.42
N CYS A 454 -27.60 -12.63 -19.52
CA CYS A 454 -27.61 -11.17 -19.66
C CYS A 454 -29.02 -10.58 -19.52
N ALA A 455 -30.03 -11.19 -20.13
CA ALA A 455 -31.42 -10.76 -19.97
C ALA A 455 -31.89 -10.84 -18.52
N ALA A 456 -31.54 -11.93 -17.81
CA ALA A 456 -31.84 -12.09 -16.38
C ALA A 456 -31.15 -11.04 -15.51
N ILE A 457 -29.88 -10.72 -15.79
CA ILE A 457 -29.16 -9.63 -15.11
C ILE A 457 -29.89 -8.30 -15.32
N THR A 458 -30.23 -7.97 -16.57
CA THR A 458 -30.89 -6.71 -16.91
C THR A 458 -32.27 -6.58 -16.24
N LEU A 459 -33.06 -7.66 -16.22
CA LEU A 459 -34.34 -7.68 -15.49
C LEU A 459 -34.13 -7.48 -13.98
N ALA A 460 -33.12 -8.12 -13.38
CA ALA A 460 -32.82 -7.94 -11.96
C ALA A 460 -32.36 -6.52 -11.62
N MET A 461 -31.57 -5.86 -12.50
CA MET A 461 -31.20 -4.45 -12.35
C MET A 461 -32.41 -3.51 -12.41
N LEU A 462 -33.44 -3.87 -13.19
CA LEU A 462 -34.71 -3.16 -13.29
C LEU A 462 -35.73 -3.57 -12.21
N GLU A 463 -35.31 -4.33 -11.21
CA GLU A 463 -36.16 -4.86 -10.12
C GLU A 463 -37.39 -5.66 -10.62
N ARG A 464 -37.22 -6.46 -11.69
CA ARG A 464 -38.27 -7.23 -12.36
C ARG A 464 -38.28 -8.71 -11.95
N GLU A 465 -39.36 -9.16 -11.31
CA GLU A 465 -39.52 -10.55 -10.84
C GLU A 465 -39.62 -11.59 -11.95
N GLU A 466 -39.84 -11.17 -13.20
CA GLU A 466 -39.87 -12.04 -14.38
C GLU A 466 -38.57 -12.87 -14.53
N ALA A 467 -37.45 -12.41 -13.97
CA ALA A 467 -36.20 -13.18 -13.93
C ALA A 467 -36.23 -14.37 -12.94
N VAL A 468 -37.05 -14.32 -11.89
CA VAL A 468 -37.00 -15.28 -10.76
C VAL A 468 -37.12 -16.74 -11.20
N PRO A 469 -38.09 -17.15 -12.06
CA PRO A 469 -38.19 -18.55 -12.48
C PRO A 469 -36.92 -19.07 -13.16
N TYR A 470 -36.31 -18.25 -14.02
CA TYR A 470 -35.07 -18.60 -14.71
C TYR A 470 -33.89 -18.72 -13.72
N LEU A 471 -33.76 -17.77 -12.80
CA LEU A 471 -32.72 -17.79 -11.76
C LEU A 471 -32.85 -19.03 -10.85
N MET A 472 -34.08 -19.37 -10.45
CA MET A 472 -34.36 -20.56 -9.65
C MET A 472 -34.00 -21.85 -10.39
N GLU A 473 -34.22 -21.92 -11.70
CA GLU A 473 -33.79 -23.05 -12.53
C GLU A 473 -32.26 -23.18 -12.56
N ARG A 474 -31.53 -22.06 -12.70
CA ARG A 474 -30.05 -22.07 -12.65
C ARG A 474 -29.53 -22.58 -11.30
N ILE A 475 -30.17 -22.18 -10.20
CA ILE A 475 -29.85 -22.64 -8.85
C ILE A 475 -30.12 -24.14 -8.72
N ALA A 476 -31.31 -24.60 -9.10
CA ALA A 476 -31.71 -26.00 -8.98
C ALA A 476 -30.84 -26.95 -9.81
N THR A 477 -30.41 -26.51 -11.00
CA THR A 477 -29.55 -27.31 -11.90
C THR A 477 -28.06 -27.20 -11.58
N ARG A 478 -27.66 -26.38 -10.60
CA ARG A 478 -26.26 -26.05 -10.30
C ARG A 478 -25.49 -25.63 -11.55
N ASP A 479 -26.08 -24.74 -12.35
CA ASP A 479 -25.53 -24.30 -13.62
C ASP A 479 -24.12 -23.71 -13.46
N LYS A 480 -23.12 -24.41 -14.02
CA LYS A 480 -21.69 -24.07 -13.92
C LYS A 480 -21.21 -23.09 -15.00
N ASN A 481 -22.08 -22.68 -15.94
CA ASN A 481 -21.74 -21.67 -16.94
C ASN A 481 -21.32 -20.35 -16.26
N LYS A 482 -20.47 -19.58 -16.96
CA LYS A 482 -19.93 -18.30 -16.50
C LYS A 482 -19.88 -17.32 -17.67
N LEU A 483 -19.97 -16.02 -17.39
CA LEU A 483 -19.76 -14.99 -18.42
C LEU A 483 -18.28 -14.81 -18.77
N SER A 484 -17.36 -15.22 -17.90
CA SER A 484 -15.92 -15.12 -18.10
C SER A 484 -15.19 -16.28 -17.41
N ASN A 485 -14.06 -16.68 -17.97
CA ASN A 485 -13.16 -17.66 -17.33
C ASN A 485 -12.27 -17.05 -16.26
N HIS A 486 -12.41 -15.75 -15.97
CA HIS A 486 -11.68 -15.10 -14.90
C HIS A 486 -11.96 -15.81 -13.55
N PRO A 487 -10.95 -16.08 -12.72
CA PRO A 487 -11.12 -16.81 -11.45
C PRO A 487 -12.16 -16.21 -10.50
N LYS A 488 -12.31 -14.87 -10.52
CA LYS A 488 -13.29 -14.15 -9.70
C LYS A 488 -14.72 -14.23 -10.23
N CYS A 489 -14.94 -14.68 -11.46
CA CYS A 489 -16.27 -14.84 -12.03
C CYS A 489 -16.91 -16.12 -11.50
N VAL A 490 -18.08 -15.99 -10.88
CA VAL A 490 -18.80 -17.08 -10.21
C VAL A 490 -19.75 -17.78 -11.20
N PRO A 491 -20.04 -19.08 -10.99
CA PRO A 491 -20.99 -19.81 -11.84
C PRO A 491 -22.42 -19.24 -11.72
N PHE A 492 -23.24 -19.43 -12.76
CA PHE A 492 -24.61 -18.89 -12.86
C PHE A 492 -25.48 -19.24 -11.66
N TRP A 493 -25.33 -20.42 -11.06
CA TRP A 493 -26.10 -20.77 -9.85
C TRP A 493 -25.74 -19.91 -8.63
N ILE A 494 -24.47 -19.50 -8.45
CA ILE A 494 -24.06 -18.56 -7.39
C ILE A 494 -24.49 -17.14 -7.76
N ALA A 495 -24.22 -16.72 -9.00
CA ALA A 495 -24.60 -15.40 -9.50
C ALA A 495 -26.12 -15.15 -9.36
N SER A 496 -26.93 -16.20 -9.50
CA SER A 496 -28.39 -16.12 -9.33
C SER A 496 -28.80 -15.70 -7.91
N PHE A 497 -28.05 -16.05 -6.86
CA PHE A 497 -28.32 -15.56 -5.51
C PHE A 497 -28.05 -14.05 -5.37
N VAL A 498 -27.05 -13.52 -6.10
CA VAL A 498 -26.81 -12.07 -6.16
C VAL A 498 -28.00 -11.37 -6.82
N LEU A 499 -28.51 -11.92 -7.93
CA LEU A 499 -29.65 -11.33 -8.64
C LEU A 499 -30.96 -11.46 -7.84
N LEU A 500 -31.19 -12.58 -7.14
CA LEU A 500 -32.32 -12.72 -6.21
C LEU A 500 -32.22 -11.76 -5.02
N ARG A 501 -31.00 -11.46 -4.55
CA ARG A 501 -30.75 -10.44 -3.52
C ARG A 501 -31.18 -9.06 -4.00
N MET A 502 -30.76 -8.67 -5.21
CA MET A 502 -31.14 -7.39 -5.83
C MET A 502 -32.67 -7.26 -5.94
N LEU A 503 -33.35 -8.36 -6.31
CA LEU A 503 -34.81 -8.45 -6.38
C LEU A 503 -35.50 -8.54 -5.00
N LYS A 504 -34.75 -8.67 -3.90
CA LYS A 504 -35.27 -8.94 -2.55
C LYS A 504 -36.21 -10.15 -2.49
N SER A 505 -35.99 -11.13 -3.38
CA SER A 505 -36.87 -12.29 -3.53
C SER A 505 -36.53 -13.40 -2.52
N THR A 506 -37.51 -13.91 -1.80
CA THR A 506 -37.35 -15.04 -0.85
C THR A 506 -37.32 -16.42 -1.51
N ALA A 507 -37.52 -16.49 -2.83
CA ALA A 507 -37.68 -17.76 -3.56
C ALA A 507 -36.50 -18.72 -3.41
N GLY A 508 -35.28 -18.21 -3.17
CA GLY A 508 -34.05 -18.99 -3.05
C GLY A 508 -33.68 -19.42 -1.63
N VAL A 509 -34.47 -19.11 -0.59
CA VAL A 509 -34.10 -19.33 0.82
C VAL A 509 -33.80 -20.80 1.11
N SER A 510 -34.70 -21.71 0.73
CA SER A 510 -34.50 -23.15 0.98
C SER A 510 -33.31 -23.72 0.21
N GLN A 511 -33.03 -23.20 -1.00
CA GLN A 511 -31.88 -23.60 -1.80
C GLN A 511 -30.56 -23.06 -1.23
N ALA A 512 -30.55 -21.83 -0.69
CA ALA A 512 -29.40 -21.29 0.02
C ALA A 512 -29.12 -22.09 1.31
N ALA A 513 -30.16 -22.39 2.08
CA ALA A 513 -30.06 -23.23 3.28
C ALA A 513 -29.55 -24.64 2.96
N ALA A 514 -30.05 -25.26 1.88
CA ALA A 514 -29.55 -26.55 1.41
C ALA A 514 -28.08 -26.47 0.96
N ALA A 515 -27.71 -25.43 0.19
CA ALA A 515 -26.35 -25.24 -0.28
C ALA A 515 -25.36 -25.05 0.88
N LEU A 516 -25.71 -24.32 1.95
CA LEU A 516 -24.87 -24.19 3.14
C LEU A 516 -24.65 -25.54 3.84
N LYS A 517 -25.66 -26.40 3.92
CA LYS A 517 -25.53 -27.75 4.51
C LYS A 517 -24.57 -28.65 3.72
N GLU A 518 -24.40 -28.38 2.43
CA GLU A 518 -23.42 -29.07 1.57
C GLU A 518 -21.98 -28.54 1.75
N GLN A 519 -21.75 -27.55 2.61
CA GLN A 519 -20.44 -26.95 2.91
C GLN A 519 -19.77 -26.38 1.65
N PRO A 520 -20.33 -25.32 1.05
CA PRO A 520 -19.75 -24.72 -0.14
C PRO A 520 -18.44 -24.00 0.24
N GLY A 521 -17.55 -23.85 -0.74
CA GLY A 521 -16.26 -23.18 -0.49
C GLY A 521 -16.41 -21.76 0.07
N ALA A 522 -15.39 -21.26 0.75
CA ALA A 522 -15.42 -20.00 1.51
C ALA A 522 -16.03 -18.84 0.74
N VAL A 523 -15.56 -18.62 -0.50
CA VAL A 523 -16.02 -17.51 -1.35
C VAL A 523 -17.51 -17.67 -1.69
N HIS A 524 -17.97 -18.87 -2.05
CA HIS A 524 -19.39 -19.11 -2.34
C HIS A 524 -20.28 -18.91 -1.11
N SER A 525 -19.79 -19.30 0.07
CA SER A 525 -20.48 -19.10 1.34
C SER A 525 -20.74 -17.62 1.62
N THR A 526 -19.82 -16.71 1.24
CA THR A 526 -20.05 -15.26 1.40
C THR A 526 -21.30 -14.77 0.66
N PHE A 527 -21.55 -15.25 -0.57
CA PHE A 527 -22.74 -14.88 -1.35
C PHE A 527 -24.04 -15.43 -0.76
N LEU A 528 -24.01 -16.66 -0.25
CA LEU A 528 -25.19 -17.30 0.36
C LEU A 528 -25.58 -16.60 1.67
N LEU A 529 -24.60 -16.29 2.52
CA LEU A 529 -24.82 -15.54 3.76
C LEU A 529 -25.33 -14.13 3.45
N ASP A 530 -24.81 -13.48 2.41
CA ASP A 530 -25.26 -12.14 2.00
C ASP A 530 -26.71 -12.13 1.53
N TYR A 531 -27.07 -13.08 0.67
CA TYR A 531 -28.43 -13.26 0.19
C TYR A 531 -29.39 -13.46 1.36
N LEU A 532 -29.11 -14.42 2.26
CA LEU A 532 -29.94 -14.69 3.43
C LEU A 532 -30.06 -13.47 4.35
N SER A 533 -28.98 -12.72 4.55
CA SER A 533 -28.99 -11.50 5.36
C SER A 533 -29.89 -10.42 4.76
N ALA A 534 -29.85 -10.23 3.44
CA ALA A 534 -30.66 -9.20 2.78
C ALA A 534 -32.17 -9.52 2.79
N VAL A 535 -32.55 -10.79 2.66
CA VAL A 535 -33.97 -11.19 2.68
C VAL A 535 -34.51 -11.45 4.08
N CYS A 536 -33.63 -11.60 5.09
CA CYS A 536 -33.99 -11.86 6.48
C CYS A 536 -35.17 -11.00 6.99
N PRO A 537 -35.23 -9.66 6.76
CA PRO A 537 -36.32 -8.83 7.27
C PRO A 537 -37.73 -9.26 6.81
N VAL A 538 -37.86 -9.92 5.67
CA VAL A 538 -39.15 -10.30 5.06
C VAL A 538 -39.48 -11.80 5.16
N LEU A 539 -38.60 -12.60 5.80
CA LEU A 539 -38.82 -14.04 5.96
C LEU A 539 -39.94 -14.37 6.94
N SER A 540 -40.73 -15.40 6.61
CA SER A 540 -41.66 -16.04 7.54
C SER A 540 -40.95 -16.74 8.69
N ALA A 541 -41.67 -17.05 9.77
CA ALA A 541 -41.10 -17.77 10.92
C ALA A 541 -40.52 -19.15 10.53
N GLY A 542 -41.16 -19.86 9.58
CA GLY A 542 -40.68 -21.15 9.09
C GLY A 542 -39.38 -21.03 8.30
N GLU A 543 -39.30 -20.07 7.37
CA GLU A 543 -38.09 -19.78 6.60
C GLU A 543 -36.94 -19.33 7.49
N ARG A 544 -37.22 -18.49 8.52
CA ARG A 544 -36.23 -18.08 9.52
C ARG A 544 -35.65 -19.28 10.27
N ALA A 545 -36.51 -20.19 10.73
CA ALA A 545 -36.08 -21.40 11.43
C ALA A 545 -35.26 -22.32 10.52
N GLU A 546 -35.66 -22.49 9.25
CA GLU A 546 -34.90 -23.26 8.26
C GLU A 546 -33.51 -22.67 8.03
N ALA A 547 -33.43 -21.37 7.74
CA ALA A 547 -32.17 -20.67 7.50
C ALA A 547 -31.28 -20.69 8.74
N ALA A 548 -31.83 -20.43 9.92
CA ALA A 548 -31.06 -20.46 11.18
C ALA A 548 -30.48 -21.85 11.45
N GLY A 549 -31.27 -22.92 11.27
CA GLY A 549 -30.80 -24.29 11.44
C GLY A 549 -29.70 -24.67 10.44
N ALA A 550 -29.79 -24.18 9.19
CA ALA A 550 -28.74 -24.38 8.19
C ALA A 550 -27.44 -23.65 8.56
N VAL A 551 -27.53 -22.38 8.97
CA VAL A 551 -26.36 -21.57 9.35
C VAL A 551 -25.70 -22.14 10.62
N GLN A 552 -26.46 -22.57 11.63
CA GLN A 552 -25.91 -23.19 12.85
C GLN A 552 -25.18 -24.51 12.54
N MET A 553 -25.78 -25.36 11.71
CA MET A 553 -25.16 -26.62 11.29
C MET A 553 -23.88 -26.36 10.48
N TRP A 554 -23.92 -25.39 9.58
CA TRP A 554 -22.78 -24.99 8.79
C TRP A 554 -21.64 -24.44 9.68
N LEU A 555 -21.95 -23.56 10.64
CA LEU A 555 -21.00 -23.03 11.61
C LEU A 555 -20.34 -24.08 12.50
N SER A 556 -21.01 -25.22 12.72
CA SER A 556 -20.49 -26.30 13.55
C SER A 556 -19.44 -27.18 12.83
N SER A 557 -19.08 -26.86 11.58
CA SER A 557 -18.00 -27.55 10.86
C SER A 557 -16.62 -27.01 11.29
N GLY A 558 -15.62 -27.89 11.38
CA GLY A 558 -14.33 -27.58 12.01
C GLY A 558 -13.30 -26.84 11.14
N GLU A 559 -13.61 -26.47 9.89
CA GLU A 559 -12.61 -25.98 8.92
C GLU A 559 -13.11 -24.80 8.05
N LEU A 560 -13.87 -23.87 8.63
CA LEU A 560 -14.41 -22.72 7.88
C LEU A 560 -13.31 -21.81 7.33
N GLY A 561 -13.41 -21.49 6.03
CA GLY A 561 -12.56 -20.48 5.41
C GLY A 561 -11.15 -20.94 5.05
N MET A 562 -10.75 -22.17 5.37
CA MET A 562 -9.40 -22.70 5.13
C MET A 562 -9.14 -23.07 3.66
N ASP A 563 -10.20 -23.21 2.86
CA ASP A 563 -10.16 -23.39 1.42
C ASP A 563 -9.99 -22.07 0.65
N TYR A 564 -10.03 -20.93 1.34
CA TYR A 564 -9.77 -19.63 0.73
C TYR A 564 -8.31 -19.52 0.26
N ARG A 565 -8.13 -18.87 -0.89
CA ARG A 565 -6.83 -18.65 -1.51
C ARG A 565 -6.73 -17.20 -1.94
N MET A 566 -5.61 -16.58 -1.58
CA MET A 566 -5.27 -15.23 -2.01
C MET A 566 -4.73 -15.24 -3.44
N HIS A 567 -4.45 -14.05 -3.97
CA HIS A 567 -3.76 -13.93 -5.25
C HIS A 567 -2.44 -14.74 -5.25
N GLY A 568 -2.18 -15.47 -6.33
CA GLY A 568 -1.04 -16.39 -6.42
C GLY A 568 -1.24 -17.73 -5.71
N ASP A 569 -2.50 -18.09 -5.39
CA ASP A 569 -2.89 -19.36 -4.75
C ASP A 569 -2.28 -19.57 -3.34
N ARG A 570 -1.95 -18.47 -2.66
CA ARG A 570 -1.38 -18.50 -1.30
C ARG A 570 -2.48 -18.80 -0.26
N PRO A 571 -2.21 -19.65 0.74
CA PRO A 571 -3.19 -20.00 1.76
C PRO A 571 -3.43 -18.82 2.72
N GLU A 572 -4.70 -18.50 2.97
CA GLU A 572 -5.13 -17.57 4.01
C GLU A 572 -6.53 -17.98 4.48
N SER A 573 -6.91 -17.67 5.72
CA SER A 573 -8.24 -18.04 6.23
C SER A 573 -9.24 -16.89 6.11
N LEU A 574 -10.40 -17.18 5.53
CA LEU A 574 -11.58 -16.31 5.57
C LEU A 574 -12.50 -16.61 6.78
N GLY A 575 -12.09 -17.51 7.68
CA GLY A 575 -12.89 -17.98 8.81
C GLY A 575 -13.47 -16.84 9.64
N TRP A 576 -12.64 -15.87 10.03
CA TRP A 576 -13.05 -14.70 10.80
C TRP A 576 -14.24 -13.94 10.18
N SER A 577 -14.25 -13.80 8.84
CA SER A 577 -15.30 -13.07 8.11
C SER A 577 -16.58 -13.90 8.06
N LEU A 578 -16.44 -15.17 7.71
CA LEU A 578 -17.54 -16.13 7.64
C LEU A 578 -18.25 -16.29 8.99
N GLU A 579 -17.49 -16.41 10.06
CA GLU A 579 -17.97 -16.56 11.42
C GLU A 579 -18.71 -15.31 11.91
N LEU A 580 -18.12 -14.12 11.76
CA LEU A 580 -18.77 -12.85 12.14
C LEU A 580 -20.08 -12.64 11.38
N ARG A 581 -20.09 -12.90 10.07
CA ARG A 581 -21.30 -12.75 9.24
C ARG A 581 -22.39 -13.73 9.61
N ALA A 582 -22.04 -15.00 9.80
CA ALA A 582 -22.99 -16.01 10.22
C ALA A 582 -23.54 -15.73 11.63
N ALA A 583 -22.70 -15.22 12.54
CA ALA A 583 -23.13 -14.78 13.85
C ALA A 583 -24.13 -13.61 13.77
N ALA A 584 -23.82 -12.57 13.00
CA ALA A 584 -24.73 -11.43 12.77
C ALA A 584 -26.07 -11.86 12.13
N LEU A 585 -26.01 -12.77 11.17
CA LEU A 585 -27.19 -13.34 10.52
C LEU A 585 -28.03 -14.16 11.51
N LEU A 586 -27.41 -15.00 12.35
CA LEU A 586 -28.12 -15.79 13.36
C LEU A 586 -28.83 -14.93 14.39
N ALA A 587 -28.19 -13.85 14.85
CA ALA A 587 -28.84 -12.87 15.73
C ALA A 587 -30.11 -12.32 15.10
N SER A 588 -30.03 -11.98 13.81
CA SER A 588 -31.16 -11.41 13.05
C SER A 588 -32.28 -12.43 12.76
N LEU A 589 -31.92 -13.70 12.54
CA LEU A 589 -32.88 -14.77 12.24
C LEU A 589 -33.63 -15.25 13.49
N THR A 590 -32.93 -15.39 14.62
CA THR A 590 -33.46 -15.99 15.86
C THR A 590 -33.97 -14.97 16.87
N GLY A 591 -33.47 -13.73 16.83
CA GLY A 591 -33.66 -12.74 17.88
C GLY A 591 -32.87 -13.02 19.17
N GLU A 592 -32.08 -14.10 19.21
CA GLU A 592 -31.25 -14.46 20.35
C GLU A 592 -29.81 -13.94 20.20
N GLN A 593 -29.30 -13.30 21.25
CA GLN A 593 -27.96 -12.70 21.22
C GLN A 593 -26.88 -13.56 21.89
N GLY A 594 -27.25 -14.57 22.68
CA GLY A 594 -26.34 -15.28 23.60
C GLY A 594 -25.19 -16.06 22.94
N GLY A 595 -25.39 -16.58 21.72
CA GLY A 595 -24.30 -17.20 20.97
C GLY A 595 -23.33 -16.17 20.38
N VAL A 596 -23.84 -15.01 20.00
CA VAL A 596 -23.14 -13.96 19.25
C VAL A 596 -22.35 -13.03 20.18
N THR A 597 -22.71 -12.94 21.46
CA THR A 597 -21.92 -12.25 22.51
C THR A 597 -20.53 -12.87 22.71
N GLY A 598 -20.39 -14.19 22.58
CA GLY A 598 -19.08 -14.86 22.70
C GLY A 598 -18.12 -14.46 21.58
N TRP A 599 -18.62 -14.40 20.33
CA TRP A 599 -17.86 -13.94 19.17
C TRP A 599 -17.45 -12.47 19.29
N ALA A 600 -18.36 -11.60 19.75
CA ALA A 600 -18.05 -10.19 19.96
C ALA A 600 -16.89 -9.99 20.96
N ALA A 601 -16.89 -10.73 22.07
CA ALA A 601 -15.82 -10.67 23.06
C ALA A 601 -14.49 -11.18 22.50
N SER A 602 -14.50 -12.28 21.74
CA SER A 602 -13.29 -12.78 21.08
C SER A 602 -12.76 -11.80 20.04
N ALA A 603 -13.64 -11.22 19.23
CA ALA A 603 -13.25 -10.27 18.19
C ALA A 603 -12.72 -8.95 18.77
N ALA A 604 -13.24 -8.48 19.91
CA ALA A 604 -12.72 -7.30 20.59
C ALA A 604 -11.25 -7.46 21.05
N ALA A 605 -10.83 -8.69 21.36
CA ALA A 605 -9.46 -9.03 21.75
C ALA A 605 -8.58 -9.49 20.57
N ASP A 606 -9.08 -9.49 19.34
CA ASP A 606 -8.35 -9.97 18.16
C ASP A 606 -7.16 -9.05 17.86
N PRO A 607 -5.94 -9.58 17.61
CA PRO A 607 -4.78 -8.74 17.26
C PRO A 607 -4.92 -8.01 15.92
N ARG A 608 -5.84 -8.43 15.04
CA ARG A 608 -6.07 -7.84 13.73
C ARG A 608 -7.06 -6.67 13.85
N GLY A 609 -6.57 -5.45 13.69
CA GLY A 609 -7.38 -4.22 13.73
C GLY A 609 -8.58 -4.27 12.78
N TYR A 610 -8.38 -4.76 11.55
CA TYR A 610 -9.48 -4.93 10.60
C TYR A 610 -10.58 -5.91 11.05
N VAL A 611 -10.27 -6.94 11.85
CA VAL A 611 -11.28 -7.86 12.40
C VAL A 611 -12.06 -7.19 13.52
N ARG A 612 -11.37 -6.43 14.39
CA ARG A 612 -12.04 -5.62 15.42
C ARG A 612 -13.02 -4.63 14.79
N ASN A 613 -12.61 -3.95 13.72
CA ASN A 613 -13.47 -3.04 12.95
C ASN A 613 -14.65 -3.76 12.28
N ALA A 614 -14.45 -4.98 11.76
CA ALA A 614 -15.53 -5.79 11.21
C ALA A 614 -16.57 -6.18 12.26
N ALA A 615 -16.11 -6.59 13.44
CA ALA A 615 -16.99 -6.91 14.55
C ALA A 615 -17.77 -5.67 15.03
N ALA A 616 -17.10 -4.52 15.12
CA ALA A 616 -17.72 -3.23 15.45
C ALA A 616 -18.90 -2.87 14.54
N ARG A 617 -18.80 -3.21 13.26
CA ARG A 617 -19.83 -2.88 12.26
C ARG A 617 -20.93 -3.93 12.14
N LEU A 618 -20.55 -5.22 12.18
CA LEU A 618 -21.49 -6.31 11.92
C LEU A 618 -22.31 -6.72 13.15
N LEU A 619 -21.76 -6.55 14.36
CA LEU A 619 -22.41 -7.02 15.59
C LEU A 619 -23.12 -5.85 16.29
N PRO A 620 -24.46 -5.88 16.41
CA PRO A 620 -25.26 -4.70 16.80
C PRO A 620 -25.14 -4.27 18.27
N TRP A 621 -24.35 -4.97 19.07
CA TRP A 621 -24.05 -4.66 20.47
C TRP A 621 -22.54 -4.66 20.76
N SER A 622 -21.72 -4.60 19.71
CA SER A 622 -20.29 -4.39 19.90
C SER A 622 -20.08 -3.00 20.49
N GLU A 623 -19.55 -2.94 21.71
CA GLU A 623 -19.02 -1.70 22.30
C GLU A 623 -17.67 -1.29 21.66
N VAL A 624 -17.27 -1.97 20.57
CA VAL A 624 -16.07 -1.63 19.80
C VAL A 624 -16.38 -0.34 19.05
N GLY A 625 -16.19 0.79 19.72
CA GLY A 625 -16.35 2.10 19.11
C GLY A 625 -15.38 2.25 17.94
N MET A 626 -15.86 2.81 16.82
CA MET A 626 -14.96 3.47 15.87
C MET A 626 -14.17 4.51 16.67
N PRO A 627 -12.84 4.63 16.51
CA PRO A 627 -12.07 5.58 17.29
C PRO A 627 -12.67 6.98 17.11
N ASP A 628 -13.17 7.52 18.23
CA ASP A 628 -13.77 8.84 18.30
C ASP A 628 -12.76 9.90 17.85
N LYS A 629 -13.29 11.06 17.45
CA LYS A 629 -12.48 12.27 17.26
C LYS A 629 -11.88 12.66 18.61
N GLU A 630 -10.61 12.34 18.85
CA GLU A 630 -9.95 12.81 20.06
C GLU A 630 -8.75 13.70 19.75
N GLU A 631 -8.78 14.88 20.37
CA GLU A 631 -7.66 15.81 20.48
C GLU A 631 -6.52 15.21 21.34
N ALA A 632 -6.81 14.15 22.11
CA ALA A 632 -5.87 13.39 22.94
C ALA A 632 -5.21 12.23 22.17
N ALA A 633 -3.94 11.96 22.46
CA ALA A 633 -3.21 10.84 21.88
C ALA A 633 -3.78 9.49 22.39
N PRO A 634 -4.21 8.56 21.52
CA PRO A 634 -4.74 7.26 21.92
C PRO A 634 -3.74 6.47 22.77
N PHE A 635 -4.26 5.80 23.80
CA PHE A 635 -3.47 4.89 24.62
C PHE A 635 -3.31 3.53 23.91
N LEU A 636 -2.06 3.15 23.63
CA LEU A 636 -1.71 1.97 22.82
C LEU A 636 -1.38 0.74 23.65
N GLY A 637 -1.09 0.88 24.94
CA GLY A 637 -0.87 -0.27 25.83
C GLY A 637 0.07 -0.01 27.00
N GLU A 638 0.06 -0.97 27.94
CA GLU A 638 0.93 -1.00 29.12
C GLU A 638 1.97 -2.11 29.02
N PHE A 639 3.22 -1.76 29.28
CA PHE A 639 4.37 -2.67 29.24
C PHE A 639 5.21 -2.53 30.51
N ASP A 640 6.01 -3.55 30.81
CA ASP A 640 6.99 -3.47 31.88
C ASP A 640 8.19 -2.64 31.40
N ILE A 641 8.57 -2.80 30.13
CA ILE A 641 9.74 -2.16 29.52
C ILE A 641 9.42 -1.71 28.09
N ALA A 642 9.80 -0.48 27.74
CA ALA A 642 9.85 0.00 26.36
C ALA A 642 11.31 0.11 25.91
N VAL A 643 11.66 -0.51 24.79
CA VAL A 643 12.98 -0.41 24.14
C VAL A 643 12.83 0.47 22.90
N ILE A 644 13.59 1.56 22.84
CA ILE A 644 13.51 2.53 21.74
C ILE A 644 14.65 2.27 20.75
N GLY A 645 14.29 2.00 19.50
CA GLY A 645 15.20 1.74 18.39
C GLY A 645 15.09 0.31 17.85
N ALA A 646 15.73 0.08 16.71
CA ALA A 646 15.66 -1.18 15.96
C ALA A 646 17.02 -1.76 15.59
N GLY A 647 18.09 -1.24 16.21
CA GLY A 647 19.44 -1.73 16.01
C GLY A 647 19.64 -3.11 16.63
N THR A 648 20.81 -3.69 16.35
CA THR A 648 21.18 -5.02 16.82
C THR A 648 21.12 -5.13 18.35
N ALA A 649 21.57 -4.09 19.06
CA ALA A 649 21.58 -4.07 20.52
C ALA A 649 20.15 -4.05 21.09
N GLU A 650 19.26 -3.25 20.50
CA GLU A 650 17.86 -3.13 20.91
C GLU A 650 17.10 -4.44 20.72
N VAL A 651 17.29 -5.11 19.57
CA VAL A 651 16.67 -6.40 19.27
C VAL A 651 17.09 -7.47 20.29
N ILE A 652 18.39 -7.60 20.56
CA ILE A 652 18.90 -8.58 21.54
C ILE A 652 18.42 -8.25 22.96
N CYS A 653 18.43 -6.96 23.33
CA CYS A 653 17.98 -6.50 24.64
C CYS A 653 16.50 -6.85 24.87
N ALA A 654 15.65 -6.51 23.89
CA ALA A 654 14.22 -6.79 23.97
C ALA A 654 13.95 -8.30 24.06
N ALA A 655 14.63 -9.11 23.25
CA ALA A 655 14.50 -10.58 23.29
C ALA A 655 14.91 -11.16 24.66
N ALA A 656 16.05 -10.71 25.20
CA ALA A 656 16.54 -11.16 26.50
C ALA A 656 15.58 -10.82 27.65
N LEU A 657 14.96 -9.63 27.61
CA LEU A 657 13.99 -9.19 28.60
C LEU A 657 12.65 -9.93 28.46
N GLY A 658 12.17 -10.14 27.23
CA GLY A 658 10.95 -10.91 26.95
C GLY A 658 11.05 -12.34 27.50
N ARG A 659 12.20 -12.99 27.31
CA ARG A 659 12.48 -14.33 27.86
C ARG A 659 12.49 -14.42 29.39
N GLN A 660 12.65 -13.30 30.09
CA GLN A 660 12.50 -13.24 31.54
C GLN A 660 11.02 -13.12 31.97
N GLY A 661 10.07 -13.26 31.04
CA GLY A 661 8.63 -13.14 31.28
C GLY A 661 8.16 -11.69 31.41
N ARG A 662 8.96 -10.70 30.97
CA ARG A 662 8.58 -9.29 30.97
C ARG A 662 7.70 -8.98 29.76
N ARG A 663 6.71 -8.11 29.94
CA ARG A 663 5.98 -7.51 28.82
C ARG A 663 6.82 -6.40 28.22
N VAL A 664 7.41 -6.66 27.06
CA VAL A 664 8.34 -5.74 26.39
C VAL A 664 7.71 -5.24 25.10
N VAL A 665 7.81 -3.93 24.86
CA VAL A 665 7.56 -3.32 23.55
C VAL A 665 8.86 -2.78 22.97
N LEU A 666 9.17 -3.13 21.73
CA LEU A 666 10.23 -2.52 20.92
C LEU A 666 9.59 -1.51 19.97
N ILE A 667 9.98 -0.24 20.05
CA ILE A 667 9.50 0.85 19.21
C ILE A 667 10.56 1.10 18.13
N ALA A 668 10.23 0.77 16.88
CA ALA A 668 11.11 0.87 15.73
C ALA A 668 10.71 2.05 14.82
N ASP A 669 11.65 2.98 14.61
CA ASP A 669 11.44 4.21 13.84
C ASP A 669 11.06 3.97 12.36
N GLY A 670 11.35 2.78 11.84
CA GLY A 670 10.98 2.31 10.52
C GLY A 670 10.47 0.87 10.56
N SER A 671 10.42 0.21 9.40
CA SER A 671 10.00 -1.19 9.32
C SER A 671 11.14 -2.19 9.51
N ALA A 672 12.40 -1.78 9.41
CA ALA A 672 13.54 -2.69 9.49
C ALA A 672 14.04 -2.91 10.94
N LEU A 673 14.48 -4.12 11.25
CA LEU A 673 15.24 -4.49 12.45
C LEU A 673 16.69 -4.80 12.05
N MET A 674 17.60 -4.85 13.02
CA MET A 674 19.03 -5.07 12.77
C MET A 674 19.56 -4.06 11.75
N THR A 675 19.24 -2.77 11.97
CA THR A 675 19.39 -1.70 10.97
C THR A 675 20.81 -1.55 10.43
N GLU A 676 21.82 -1.92 11.22
CA GLU A 676 23.22 -1.93 10.78
C GLU A 676 23.44 -2.88 9.57
N VAL A 677 22.70 -3.98 9.52
CA VAL A 677 22.75 -4.96 8.43
C VAL A 677 21.69 -4.67 7.37
N THR A 678 20.46 -4.36 7.79
CA THR A 678 19.31 -4.27 6.88
C THR A 678 19.21 -2.92 6.15
N ARG A 679 19.41 -1.80 6.85
CA ARG A 679 19.38 -0.44 6.27
C ARG A 679 20.75 0.03 5.81
N SER A 680 21.78 -0.10 6.64
CA SER A 680 23.14 0.35 6.33
C SER A 680 23.95 -0.63 5.46
N ARG A 681 23.49 -1.88 5.30
CA ARG A 681 24.13 -2.94 4.49
C ARG A 681 25.57 -3.23 4.86
N VAL A 682 25.86 -3.16 6.16
CA VAL A 682 27.05 -3.79 6.70
C VAL A 682 26.78 -5.29 6.68
N THR A 683 27.30 -5.99 5.67
CA THR A 683 27.00 -7.42 5.45
C THR A 683 28.18 -8.34 5.73
N TYR A 684 29.40 -7.83 5.82
CA TYR A 684 30.58 -8.66 6.06
C TYR A 684 30.86 -8.82 7.56
N PHE A 685 30.76 -10.05 8.06
CA PHE A 685 30.98 -10.43 9.45
C PHE A 685 31.66 -11.80 9.53
N LYS A 686 32.98 -11.78 9.66
CA LYS A 686 33.79 -12.98 9.83
C LYS A 686 33.91 -13.32 11.32
N GLY A 687 33.60 -14.57 11.68
CA GLY A 687 33.88 -15.12 13.01
C GLY A 687 33.04 -14.51 14.13
N LEU A 688 31.70 -14.52 13.97
CA LEU A 688 30.78 -14.18 15.06
C LEU A 688 31.14 -15.00 16.30
N ASP A 689 31.33 -14.34 17.44
CA ASP A 689 31.73 -14.98 18.70
C ASP A 689 30.60 -15.89 19.22
N GLU A 690 30.80 -17.19 19.01
CA GLU A 690 29.87 -18.24 19.42
C GLU A 690 29.92 -18.52 20.93
N SER A 691 30.88 -17.94 21.65
CA SER A 691 30.95 -18.03 23.11
C SER A 691 30.02 -17.04 23.82
N ALA A 692 29.38 -16.15 23.05
CA ALA A 692 28.31 -15.30 23.52
C ALA A 692 27.23 -16.08 24.27
N GLY A 693 26.77 -15.57 25.40
CA GLY A 693 25.63 -16.12 26.14
C GLY A 693 24.31 -15.37 25.84
N GLY A 694 23.17 -16.03 26.10
CA GLY A 694 21.86 -15.37 26.11
C GLY A 694 21.26 -15.09 24.73
N GLY A 695 20.62 -13.93 24.55
CA GLY A 695 19.86 -13.60 23.34
C GLY A 695 20.70 -13.45 22.06
N ALA A 696 22.00 -13.18 22.20
CA ALA A 696 22.89 -13.04 21.06
C ALA A 696 23.30 -14.39 20.45
N TYR A 697 23.53 -15.40 21.28
CA TYR A 697 23.76 -16.77 20.81
C TYR A 697 22.55 -17.30 20.04
N GLU A 698 21.34 -17.06 20.58
CA GLU A 698 20.10 -17.42 19.89
C GLU A 698 19.96 -16.71 18.54
N LEU A 699 20.27 -15.41 18.47
CA LEU A 699 20.26 -14.69 17.20
C LEU A 699 21.22 -15.34 16.20
N ILE A 700 22.45 -15.66 16.60
CA ILE A 700 23.44 -16.34 15.74
C ILE A 700 22.90 -17.70 15.26
N ASP A 701 22.29 -18.49 16.15
CA ASP A 701 21.69 -19.76 15.79
C ASP A 701 20.54 -19.61 14.81
N LEU A 702 19.66 -18.62 15.00
CA LEU A 702 18.57 -18.31 14.08
C LEU A 702 19.10 -17.84 12.72
N LEU A 703 20.14 -17.02 12.69
CA LEU A 703 20.81 -16.59 11.46
C LEU A 703 21.34 -17.80 10.68
N ARG A 704 21.94 -18.80 11.35
CA ARG A 704 22.36 -20.04 10.68
C ARG A 704 21.18 -20.86 10.19
N GLN A 705 20.14 -21.02 11.01
CA GLN A 705 18.96 -21.81 10.67
C GLN A 705 18.21 -21.26 9.46
N GLU A 706 18.09 -19.93 9.37
CA GLU A 706 17.45 -19.25 8.23
C GLU A 706 18.38 -19.16 7.01
N GLY A 707 19.63 -19.64 7.11
CA GLY A 707 20.62 -19.51 6.03
C GLY A 707 21.06 -18.06 5.78
N ALA A 708 20.86 -17.18 6.76
CA ALA A 708 21.21 -15.77 6.69
C ALA A 708 22.72 -15.52 6.82
N TRP A 709 23.48 -16.47 7.35
CA TRP A 709 24.93 -16.35 7.54
C TRP A 709 25.67 -17.53 6.91
N ASN A 710 26.67 -17.25 6.06
CA ASN A 710 27.50 -18.26 5.42
C ASN A 710 28.89 -18.46 6.09
N GLY A 711 29.11 -17.82 7.24
CA GLY A 711 30.39 -17.83 7.97
C GLY A 711 31.22 -16.56 7.80
N GLU A 712 31.01 -15.80 6.71
CA GLU A 712 31.69 -14.52 6.46
C GLU A 712 30.73 -13.37 6.15
N GLN A 713 29.56 -13.64 5.58
CA GLN A 713 28.61 -12.63 5.16
C GLN A 713 27.20 -12.92 5.65
N LEU A 714 26.46 -11.85 5.92
CA LEU A 714 25.05 -11.85 6.25
C LEU A 714 24.20 -11.41 5.05
N GLU A 715 23.14 -12.16 4.77
CA GLU A 715 22.11 -11.80 3.80
C GLU A 715 21.04 -10.92 4.49
N PRO A 716 20.88 -9.64 4.09
CA PRO A 716 20.03 -8.69 4.81
C PRO A 716 18.56 -9.07 4.95
N VAL A 717 17.95 -9.69 3.93
CA VAL A 717 16.52 -10.05 4.01
C VAL A 717 16.32 -11.17 5.01
N LEU A 718 17.14 -12.22 4.97
CA LEU A 718 17.10 -13.34 5.91
C LEU A 718 17.46 -12.89 7.33
N VAL A 719 18.35 -11.90 7.50
CA VAL A 719 18.61 -11.27 8.81
C VAL A 719 17.35 -10.62 9.38
N GLN A 720 16.60 -9.88 8.56
CA GLN A 720 15.31 -9.32 8.99
C GLN A 720 14.35 -10.44 9.46
N LEU A 721 14.25 -11.52 8.67
CA LEU A 721 13.36 -12.65 9.00
C LEU A 721 13.78 -13.37 10.30
N ALA A 722 15.08 -13.50 10.55
CA ALA A 722 15.63 -14.07 11.77
C ALA A 722 15.37 -13.16 12.99
N ALA A 723 15.51 -11.84 12.84
CA ALA A 723 15.24 -10.87 13.89
C ALA A 723 13.76 -10.85 14.28
N ASP A 724 12.84 -10.89 13.30
CA ASP A 724 11.40 -10.98 13.57
C ASP A 724 11.09 -12.26 14.37
N ARG A 725 11.64 -13.41 13.95
CA ARG A 725 11.43 -14.70 14.64
C ARG A 725 11.98 -14.68 16.07
N LEU A 726 13.16 -14.08 16.28
CA LEU A 726 13.76 -13.93 17.61
C LEU A 726 12.82 -13.20 18.57
N LEU A 727 12.27 -12.05 18.15
CA LEU A 727 11.37 -11.24 18.97
C LEU A 727 10.03 -11.94 19.21
N GLN A 728 9.47 -12.62 18.20
CA GLN A 728 8.28 -13.45 18.34
C GLN A 728 8.47 -14.58 19.36
N ASN A 729 9.59 -15.32 19.27
CA ASN A 729 9.92 -16.40 20.21
C ASN A 729 10.10 -15.90 21.65
N ALA A 730 10.54 -14.65 21.81
CA ALA A 730 10.71 -14.01 23.11
C ALA A 730 9.43 -13.35 23.66
N GLY A 731 8.32 -13.36 22.92
CA GLY A 731 7.06 -12.72 23.33
C GLY A 731 7.13 -11.19 23.34
N VAL A 732 8.02 -10.59 22.53
CA VAL A 732 8.17 -9.13 22.43
C VAL A 732 7.16 -8.57 21.45
N SER A 733 6.45 -7.51 21.85
CA SER A 733 5.62 -6.73 20.92
C SER A 733 6.50 -5.73 20.16
N VAL A 734 6.34 -5.65 18.84
CA VAL A 734 7.10 -4.71 18.01
C VAL A 734 6.14 -3.71 17.39
N LEU A 735 6.47 -2.43 17.50
CA LEU A 735 5.75 -1.34 16.86
C LEU A 735 6.64 -0.73 15.79
N TYR A 736 6.34 -1.03 14.52
CA TYR A 736 7.08 -0.51 13.36
C TYR A 736 6.54 0.85 12.92
N GLU A 737 7.38 1.61 12.20
CA GLU A 737 7.07 2.95 11.69
C GLU A 737 6.60 3.92 12.81
N ALA A 738 7.17 3.78 14.00
CA ALA A 738 6.83 4.54 15.19
C ALA A 738 8.08 5.12 15.84
N ARG A 739 8.06 6.42 16.12
CA ARG A 739 9.19 7.18 16.67
C ARG A 739 8.86 7.74 18.03
N CYS A 740 9.81 7.72 18.96
CA CYS A 740 9.65 8.36 20.27
C CYS A 740 9.64 9.90 20.11
N LEU A 741 8.52 10.54 20.45
CA LEU A 741 8.33 11.99 20.39
C LEU A 741 8.70 12.68 21.71
N GLU A 742 8.27 12.09 22.84
CA GLU A 742 8.53 12.60 24.19
C GLU A 742 8.49 11.48 25.22
N GLU A 743 9.31 11.61 26.26
CA GLU A 743 9.29 10.75 27.44
C GLU A 743 8.84 11.58 28.64
N GLN A 744 7.76 11.17 29.30
CA GLN A 744 7.24 11.81 30.50
C GLN A 744 7.38 10.86 31.69
N ASN A 745 8.22 11.22 32.65
CA ASN A 745 8.42 10.42 33.86
C ASN A 745 7.32 10.73 34.89
N ALA A 746 6.56 9.72 35.31
CA ALA A 746 5.66 9.78 36.46
C ALA A 746 6.14 8.84 37.58
N GLU A 747 5.63 9.02 38.81
CA GLU A 747 5.99 8.14 39.93
C GLU A 747 5.53 6.69 39.63
N GLY A 748 6.51 5.80 39.41
CA GLY A 748 6.30 4.36 39.21
C GLY A 748 6.09 3.89 37.76
N ARG A 749 5.84 4.80 36.81
CA ARG A 749 5.73 4.51 35.36
C ARG A 749 6.08 5.73 34.52
N SER A 750 6.67 5.52 33.35
CA SER A 750 6.90 6.55 32.34
C SER A 750 5.90 6.41 31.19
N LEU A 751 5.45 7.54 30.65
CA LEU A 751 4.68 7.60 29.41
C LEU A 751 5.62 7.95 28.25
N VAL A 752 5.57 7.14 27.20
CA VAL A 752 6.26 7.39 25.93
C VAL A 752 5.21 7.86 24.94
N GLU A 753 5.27 9.14 24.57
CA GLU A 753 4.50 9.65 23.44
C GLU A 753 5.25 9.28 22.17
N ILE A 754 4.57 8.62 21.25
CA ILE A 754 5.12 8.20 19.98
C ILE A 754 4.43 8.92 18.83
N ALA A 755 5.18 9.19 17.77
CA ALA A 755 4.69 9.66 16.49
C ALA A 755 4.74 8.51 15.48
N TYR A 756 3.68 8.31 14.72
CA TYR A 756 3.60 7.36 13.62
C TYR A 756 2.85 8.00 12.47
N LYS A 757 2.81 7.35 11.30
CA LYS A 757 2.24 7.92 10.06
C LYS A 757 0.81 8.45 10.21
N ASN A 758 0.05 7.92 11.17
CA ASN A 758 -1.35 8.27 11.44
C ASN A 758 -1.57 9.25 12.61
N GLY A 759 -0.52 9.86 13.15
CA GLY A 759 -0.61 10.80 14.27
C GLY A 759 0.31 10.41 15.41
N ARG A 760 -0.25 10.46 16.62
CA ARG A 760 0.48 10.21 17.86
C ARG A 760 -0.26 9.22 18.73
N GLY A 761 0.44 8.59 19.65
CA GLY A 761 -0.13 7.66 20.63
C GLY A 761 0.72 7.59 21.89
N LEU A 762 0.17 6.97 22.93
CA LEU A 762 0.80 6.85 24.23
C LEU A 762 1.05 5.39 24.59
N VAL A 763 2.28 5.08 24.99
CA VAL A 763 2.66 3.80 25.56
C VAL A 763 3.08 4.03 27.02
N ALA A 764 2.55 3.24 27.96
CA ALA A 764 3.02 3.27 29.34
C ALA A 764 4.05 2.17 29.57
N ALA A 765 5.19 2.51 30.16
CA ALA A 765 6.23 1.55 30.51
C ALA A 765 6.76 1.77 31.93
N GLY A 766 7.03 0.70 32.66
CA GLY A 766 7.70 0.79 33.97
C GLY A 766 9.15 1.25 33.88
N ARG A 767 9.81 0.98 32.75
CA ARG A 767 11.16 1.44 32.42
C ARG A 767 11.28 1.69 30.92
N ILE A 768 12.03 2.72 30.54
CA ILE A 768 12.42 2.99 29.16
C ILE A 768 13.90 2.63 29.00
N ILE A 769 14.25 2.03 27.87
CA ILE A 769 15.63 1.74 27.47
C ILE A 769 15.83 2.41 26.11
N GLY A 770 16.53 3.55 26.11
CA GLY A 770 16.94 4.27 24.91
C GLY A 770 18.47 4.41 24.80
N GLN A 771 18.96 5.17 23.83
CA GLN A 771 20.40 5.31 23.56
C GLN A 771 21.23 5.78 24.78
N ALA A 772 20.69 6.65 25.64
CA ALA A 772 21.39 7.19 26.82
C ALA A 772 21.45 6.21 28.01
N ASP A 773 20.39 5.42 28.21
CA ASP A 773 20.31 4.43 29.31
C ASP A 773 21.07 3.13 29.02
N ARG A 774 21.62 3.00 27.80
CA ARG A 774 22.57 1.94 27.45
C ARG A 774 23.69 1.85 28.49
N ALA A 775 24.18 2.96 29.05
CA ALA A 775 25.25 2.95 30.07
C ALA A 775 24.88 2.22 31.38
N GLY A 776 23.60 2.25 31.78
CA GLY A 776 23.09 1.53 32.96
C GLY A 776 22.80 0.05 32.69
N VAL A 777 22.46 -0.28 31.44
CA VAL A 777 22.38 -1.68 30.94
C VAL A 777 23.78 -2.21 30.61
N MET A 778 24.77 -1.35 30.35
CA MET A 778 26.19 -1.69 30.18
C MET A 778 26.87 -2.13 31.49
N GLY A 779 26.24 -1.91 32.65
CA GLY A 779 26.59 -2.66 33.88
C GLY A 779 26.37 -4.17 33.75
N GLN A 780 25.62 -4.58 32.71
CA GLN A 780 25.54 -5.90 32.12
C GLN A 780 25.78 -5.81 30.60
N ALA A 781 26.81 -5.08 30.16
CA ALA A 781 27.36 -5.31 28.83
C ALA A 781 27.76 -6.78 28.79
N VAL A 782 26.89 -7.63 28.25
CA VAL A 782 27.15 -9.06 28.15
C VAL A 782 28.32 -9.19 27.18
N PRO A 783 29.47 -9.72 27.59
CA PRO A 783 30.43 -10.26 26.63
C PRO A 783 29.65 -11.22 25.75
N GLY A 784 29.46 -10.86 24.48
CA GLY A 784 28.65 -11.64 23.55
C GLY A 784 27.40 -11.00 22.94
N THR A 785 26.99 -9.76 23.21
CA THR A 785 25.95 -9.14 22.33
C THR A 785 26.50 -8.98 20.92
N LEU A 786 25.74 -9.27 19.85
CA LEU A 786 26.26 -9.17 18.48
C LEU A 786 26.92 -7.80 18.27
N THR A 787 26.37 -6.67 18.72
CA THR A 787 27.06 -5.35 18.68
C THR A 787 28.40 -5.30 19.46
N ALA A 788 28.54 -5.94 20.61
CA ALA A 788 29.82 -6.06 21.32
C ALA A 788 30.77 -7.13 20.73
N VAL A 789 30.23 -8.12 20.02
CA VAL A 789 30.96 -9.07 19.16
C VAL A 789 31.44 -8.37 17.88
N LEU A 790 30.65 -7.43 17.35
CA LEU A 790 30.97 -6.58 16.20
C LEU A 790 32.01 -5.50 16.56
N ILE A 791 31.98 -4.99 17.79
CA ILE A 791 32.87 -3.91 18.26
C ILE A 791 34.09 -4.44 19.04
N GLY A 792 34.04 -5.67 19.57
CA GLY A 792 34.94 -6.14 20.64
C GLY A 792 35.75 -7.43 20.44
N SER A 793 35.54 -8.24 19.39
CA SER A 793 36.34 -9.48 19.18
C SER A 793 37.34 -9.44 18.02
N GLY A 794 37.57 -8.27 17.45
CA GLY A 794 38.61 -8.06 16.44
C GLY A 794 38.56 -6.62 15.96
N SER A 795 39.59 -6.18 15.23
CA SER A 795 39.36 -5.08 14.32
C SER A 795 38.13 -5.46 13.46
N LEU A 796 37.26 -4.50 13.15
CA LEU A 796 36.53 -4.52 11.87
C LEU A 796 37.60 -4.46 10.77
N GLY A 797 38.40 -5.50 10.69
CA GLY A 797 39.79 -5.38 10.31
C GLY A 797 39.85 -5.48 8.84
N GLU A 798 39.78 -4.35 8.13
CA GLU A 798 40.22 -4.19 6.75
C GLU A 798 39.76 -5.25 5.71
N THR A 799 38.84 -6.17 6.03
CA THR A 799 38.66 -7.43 5.30
C THR A 799 37.18 -7.60 4.96
N ALA A 800 36.73 -8.00 3.77
CA ALA A 800 37.44 -8.29 2.51
C ALA A 800 38.47 -7.22 2.17
N ASP A 801 39.64 -7.61 1.61
CA ASP A 801 40.80 -6.78 1.22
C ASP A 801 40.44 -5.56 0.36
N CYS A 802 39.64 -4.63 0.89
CA CYS A 802 38.81 -3.73 0.13
C CYS A 802 38.91 -2.30 0.65
N ARG A 803 39.78 -1.53 0.00
CA ARG A 803 39.99 -0.11 0.27
C ARG A 803 38.77 0.72 -0.15
N TRP A 804 38.40 1.66 0.72
CA TRP A 804 37.49 2.74 0.35
C TRP A 804 38.16 3.63 -0.69
N MET A 805 37.39 4.02 -1.70
CA MET A 805 37.82 4.92 -2.76
C MET A 805 37.13 6.27 -2.53
N GLU A 806 37.88 7.36 -2.65
CA GLU A 806 37.29 8.69 -2.68
C GLU A 806 36.95 9.07 -4.12
N TRP A 807 35.69 9.42 -4.34
CA TRP A 807 35.19 9.92 -5.60
C TRP A 807 34.86 11.40 -5.46
N SER A 808 35.51 12.24 -6.27
CA SER A 808 35.25 13.67 -6.30
C SER A 808 34.49 14.06 -7.57
N HIS A 809 33.39 14.78 -7.43
CA HIS A 809 32.64 15.33 -8.57
C HIS A 809 32.08 16.72 -8.23
N ASN A 810 32.45 17.72 -9.04
CA ASN A 810 32.07 19.13 -8.87
C ASN A 810 32.35 19.68 -7.45
N GLY A 811 33.49 19.30 -6.85
CA GLY A 811 33.90 19.77 -5.52
C GLY A 811 33.28 19.01 -4.35
N ASN A 812 32.38 18.05 -4.58
CA ASN A 812 31.86 17.16 -3.54
C ASN A 812 32.61 15.83 -3.56
N VAL A 813 32.77 15.22 -2.38
CA VAL A 813 33.49 13.95 -2.22
C VAL A 813 32.57 12.89 -1.64
N LEU A 814 32.60 11.70 -2.24
CA LEU A 814 31.91 10.50 -1.78
C LEU A 814 32.94 9.41 -1.51
N ALA A 815 32.89 8.77 -0.35
CA ALA A 815 33.65 7.53 -0.14
C ALA A 815 32.80 6.34 -0.58
N LEU A 816 33.34 5.48 -1.43
CA LEU A 816 32.63 4.30 -1.94
C LEU A 816 33.51 3.06 -1.99
N ARG A 817 32.89 1.88 -1.98
CA ARG A 817 33.59 0.59 -2.05
C ARG A 817 32.70 -0.46 -2.70
N ILE A 818 33.26 -1.28 -3.58
CA ILE A 818 32.55 -2.42 -4.16
C ILE A 818 32.94 -3.68 -3.38
N ARG A 819 31.95 -4.52 -3.07
CA ARG A 819 32.14 -5.80 -2.37
C ARG A 819 31.37 -6.93 -3.04
N PRO A 820 31.85 -8.19 -2.94
CA PRO A 820 31.06 -9.34 -3.33
C PRO A 820 29.78 -9.43 -2.47
N SER A 821 28.68 -9.82 -3.09
CA SER A 821 27.42 -10.13 -2.40
C SER A 821 27.46 -11.51 -1.76
N TYR A 822 26.43 -11.82 -0.97
CA TYR A 822 26.14 -13.17 -0.49
C TYR A 822 25.96 -14.16 -1.66
N TYR A 823 25.59 -13.63 -2.83
CA TYR A 823 25.38 -14.37 -4.07
C TYR A 823 26.46 -14.05 -5.12
N PRO A 824 26.97 -15.06 -5.86
CA PRO A 824 28.09 -14.88 -6.79
C PRO A 824 27.85 -13.90 -7.95
N ASP A 825 26.60 -13.78 -8.41
CA ASP A 825 26.23 -12.95 -9.58
C ASP A 825 25.84 -11.51 -9.19
N GLU A 826 26.15 -11.11 -7.96
CA GLU A 826 25.79 -9.81 -7.40
C GLU A 826 26.97 -9.12 -6.73
N VAL A 827 26.96 -7.79 -6.80
CA VAL A 827 27.92 -6.94 -6.09
C VAL A 827 27.19 -5.87 -5.30
N TYR A 828 27.69 -5.60 -4.09
CA TYR A 828 27.27 -4.47 -3.29
C TYR A 828 28.13 -3.26 -3.59
N LEU A 829 27.50 -2.10 -3.73
CA LEU A 829 28.17 -0.81 -3.73
C LEU A 829 27.90 -0.11 -2.41
N ASP A 830 28.91 -0.08 -1.57
CA ASP A 830 28.90 0.73 -0.37
C ASP A 830 29.16 2.16 -0.70
N ILE A 831 28.44 3.01 0.03
CA ILE A 831 28.64 4.43 0.04
C ILE A 831 28.76 4.87 1.50
N ARG A 832 29.69 5.80 1.75
CA ARG A 832 29.87 6.51 3.01
C ARG A 832 29.55 7.98 2.74
N TRP A 833 28.53 8.46 3.42
CA TRP A 833 28.14 9.86 3.41
C TRP A 833 28.94 10.59 4.49
N PRO A 834 29.49 11.78 4.21
CA PRO A 834 29.97 12.66 5.27
C PRO A 834 28.82 12.95 6.25
N LEU A 835 29.03 12.81 7.55
CA LEU A 835 28.00 13.06 8.57
C LEU A 835 27.43 14.48 8.47
N GLU A 836 28.29 15.46 8.19
CA GLU A 836 27.93 16.86 7.97
C GLU A 836 27.00 17.05 6.75
N ALA A 837 27.12 16.18 5.73
CA ALA A 837 26.23 16.19 4.56
C ALA A 837 24.89 15.48 4.83
N ALA A 838 24.83 14.60 5.83
CA ALA A 838 23.60 13.93 6.26
C ALA A 838 22.67 14.88 7.04
N GLU A 839 23.22 15.88 7.74
CA GLU A 839 22.45 16.87 8.52
C GLU A 839 21.66 17.87 7.66
N GLU A 840 22.11 18.14 6.43
CA GLU A 840 21.46 19.06 5.48
C GLU A 840 20.63 18.34 4.39
N GLY A 841 20.56 17.00 4.45
CA GLY A 841 19.75 16.18 3.55
C GLY A 841 20.28 16.08 2.12
N ASP A 842 21.61 16.13 1.89
CA ASP A 842 22.13 16.49 0.58
C ASP A 842 23.34 15.70 0.01
N THR A 843 23.37 15.62 -1.34
CA THR A 843 24.43 15.22 -2.29
C THR A 843 24.74 13.75 -2.58
N GLY A 844 24.69 12.84 -1.59
CA GLY A 844 25.27 11.50 -1.79
C GLY A 844 24.70 10.71 -2.96
N GLU A 845 23.36 10.63 -3.09
CA GLU A 845 22.68 9.91 -4.18
C GLU A 845 23.02 10.45 -5.59
N LEU A 846 23.27 11.76 -5.69
CA LEU A 846 23.59 12.42 -6.97
C LEU A 846 25.02 12.12 -7.43
N LEU A 847 25.93 11.93 -6.48
CA LEU A 847 27.31 11.54 -6.76
C LEU A 847 27.40 10.06 -7.18
N VAL A 848 26.40 9.24 -6.82
CA VAL A 848 26.38 7.81 -7.17
C VAL A 848 26.32 7.60 -8.67
N LEU A 849 25.47 8.34 -9.40
CA LEU A 849 25.31 8.13 -10.84
C LEU A 849 26.63 8.28 -11.62
N PRO A 850 27.36 9.41 -11.50
CA PRO A 850 28.67 9.56 -12.12
C PRO A 850 29.70 8.54 -11.63
N ALA A 851 29.67 8.18 -10.34
CA ALA A 851 30.59 7.18 -9.79
C ALA A 851 30.35 5.79 -10.40
N VAL A 852 29.10 5.33 -10.44
CA VAL A 852 28.73 4.04 -11.03
C VAL A 852 29.06 3.98 -12.51
N GLU A 853 28.77 5.05 -13.26
CA GLU A 853 29.15 5.16 -14.67
C GLU A 853 30.67 5.04 -14.87
N LYS A 854 31.47 5.72 -14.04
CA LYS A 854 32.93 5.60 -14.08
C LYS A 854 33.39 4.19 -13.76
N LEU A 855 32.85 3.56 -12.71
CA LEU A 855 33.21 2.19 -12.30
C LEU A 855 32.85 1.15 -13.37
N ARG A 856 31.73 1.32 -14.08
CA ARG A 856 31.37 0.47 -15.22
C ARG A 856 32.29 0.68 -16.42
N ASN A 857 32.59 1.92 -16.77
CA ASN A 857 33.51 2.23 -17.88
C ASN A 857 34.92 1.68 -17.64
N LEU A 858 35.33 1.54 -16.37
CA LEU A 858 36.58 0.90 -15.96
C LEU A 858 36.50 -0.65 -15.90
N GLY A 859 35.34 -1.24 -16.19
CA GLY A 859 35.13 -2.70 -16.11
C GLY A 859 35.07 -3.27 -14.68
N VAL A 860 35.00 -2.41 -13.65
CA VAL A 860 35.00 -2.84 -12.24
C VAL A 860 33.64 -3.44 -11.85
N ILE A 861 32.55 -2.92 -12.40
CA ILE A 861 31.21 -3.50 -12.28
C ILE A 861 30.87 -4.14 -13.64
N PRO A 862 30.74 -5.48 -13.74
CA PRO A 862 30.42 -6.14 -15.00
C PRO A 862 29.10 -5.64 -15.60
N ASP A 863 29.02 -5.47 -16.91
CA ASP A 863 27.81 -4.99 -17.60
C ASP A 863 26.57 -5.84 -17.29
N SER A 864 26.77 -7.15 -17.11
CA SER A 864 25.71 -8.10 -16.76
C SER A 864 25.34 -8.10 -15.27
N ALA A 865 26.19 -7.57 -14.38
CA ALA A 865 25.94 -7.60 -12.95
C ALA A 865 24.84 -6.60 -12.59
N ALA A 866 23.82 -7.09 -11.88
CA ALA A 866 22.85 -6.23 -11.22
C ALA A 866 23.58 -5.51 -10.07
N LEU A 867 23.45 -4.18 -10.03
CA LEU A 867 23.95 -3.41 -8.88
C LEU A 867 22.98 -3.64 -7.73
N ALA A 868 23.36 -4.53 -6.81
CA ALA A 868 22.43 -5.15 -5.89
C ALA A 868 22.09 -4.30 -4.66
N TYR A 869 22.22 -2.95 -4.72
CA TYR A 869 21.60 -1.91 -3.85
C TYR A 869 22.55 -0.82 -3.32
N ILE A 870 21.99 0.35 -3.00
CA ILE A 870 22.59 1.50 -2.31
C ILE A 870 21.95 1.61 -0.91
N ALA A 871 22.77 1.65 0.15
CA ALA A 871 22.31 1.73 1.55
C ALA A 871 21.27 2.84 1.81
N ASP A 872 20.33 2.57 2.72
CA ASP A 872 19.27 3.51 3.13
C ASP A 872 19.71 4.50 4.20
N GLU A 873 20.70 4.10 4.99
CA GLU A 873 21.26 4.91 6.07
C GLU A 873 22.77 4.98 5.92
N PRO A 874 23.38 6.09 6.38
CA PRO A 874 24.81 6.15 6.59
C PRO A 874 25.31 5.01 7.48
N TRP A 875 26.60 4.74 7.39
CA TRP A 875 27.25 3.80 8.29
C TRP A 875 27.22 4.33 9.74
N PRO A 876 26.90 3.48 10.73
CA PRO A 876 26.95 3.87 12.14
C PRO A 876 28.33 4.40 12.56
N GLU A 877 28.35 5.48 13.35
CA GLU A 877 29.57 6.02 13.96
C GLU A 877 30.26 4.98 14.87
N GLY A 878 31.58 4.91 14.84
CA GLY A 878 32.38 4.00 15.67
C GLY A 878 32.76 2.65 15.03
N LEU A 879 32.09 2.23 13.95
CA LEU A 879 32.56 1.10 13.12
C LEU A 879 33.79 1.45 12.26
N CYS A 880 34.22 2.71 12.29
CA CYS A 880 35.12 3.31 11.30
C CYS A 880 36.37 3.99 11.92
N ALA A 881 36.66 3.81 13.21
CA ALA A 881 37.86 4.40 13.80
C ALA A 881 39.12 3.80 13.16
N ALA A 882 39.73 4.52 12.22
CA ALA A 882 41.03 4.18 11.67
C ALA A 882 42.09 4.31 12.79
N PRO A 883 43.00 3.33 12.97
CA PRO A 883 44.26 3.59 13.64
C PRO A 883 45.00 4.61 12.77
N GLY A 884 45.24 5.80 13.32
CA GLY A 884 45.79 6.91 12.53
C GLY A 884 47.15 6.59 11.92
N THR A 885 47.45 7.19 10.77
CA THR A 885 48.82 7.56 10.38
C THR A 885 48.80 8.56 9.23
N SER A 886 49.45 9.71 9.50
CA SER A 886 50.38 10.47 8.65
C SER A 886 50.16 10.56 7.14
N GLY A 887 50.14 11.80 6.66
CA GLY A 887 49.98 12.16 5.26
C GLY A 887 50.99 11.56 4.30
N THR A 888 50.44 11.07 3.19
CA THR A 888 51.00 11.00 1.84
C THR A 888 49.80 11.07 0.88
N GLU A 889 49.94 11.82 -0.22
CA GLU A 889 48.90 11.97 -1.25
C GLU A 889 48.42 10.62 -1.81
N PRO A 890 47.13 10.44 -2.12
CA PRO A 890 46.60 9.15 -2.56
C PRO A 890 46.83 8.94 -4.06
N GLU A 891 47.85 8.17 -4.42
CA GLU A 891 47.89 7.48 -5.72
C GLU A 891 46.83 6.35 -5.73
N GLU A 892 45.96 6.41 -6.74
CA GLU A 892 44.90 5.45 -7.08
C GLU A 892 45.41 4.00 -7.00
N ASN A 893 44.91 3.23 -6.03
CA ASN A 893 45.22 1.80 -5.90
C ASN A 893 43.93 0.98 -5.80
N PHE A 894 43.37 0.65 -6.97
CA PHE A 894 42.30 -0.35 -7.19
C PHE A 894 42.87 -1.77 -6.99
N TRP A 895 42.93 -2.26 -5.74
CA TRP A 895 43.50 -3.58 -5.45
C TRP A 895 42.46 -4.71 -5.25
N ILE A 896 41.16 -4.43 -5.41
CA ILE A 896 40.04 -5.40 -5.23
C ILE A 896 39.62 -6.04 -6.56
N ALA A 897 40.44 -5.95 -7.61
CA ALA A 897 40.09 -6.61 -8.87
C ALA A 897 40.19 -8.15 -8.74
N ARG A 898 41.01 -8.68 -7.83
CA ARG A 898 41.44 -10.10 -7.85
C ARG A 898 40.40 -11.17 -7.48
N GLN A 899 39.31 -10.83 -6.77
CA GLN A 899 38.28 -11.83 -6.43
C GLN A 899 37.01 -11.74 -7.29
N ILE A 900 36.76 -10.61 -7.95
CA ILE A 900 35.61 -10.44 -8.85
C ILE A 900 35.97 -10.90 -10.29
N SER A 901 37.27 -11.04 -10.60
CA SER A 901 37.78 -11.35 -11.94
C SER A 901 38.07 -12.84 -12.20
N ALA A 902 37.22 -13.76 -11.74
CA ALA A 902 37.31 -15.17 -12.17
C ALA A 902 36.99 -15.39 -13.69
N GLY A 903 37.02 -14.34 -14.52
CA GLY A 903 36.76 -14.43 -15.96
C GLY A 903 37.10 -13.20 -16.82
N LEU A 904 37.96 -12.27 -16.39
CA LEU A 904 38.35 -11.11 -17.22
C LEU A 904 39.86 -11.01 -17.42
N ASP A 905 40.26 -10.71 -18.67
CA ASP A 905 41.63 -10.70 -19.20
C ASP A 905 42.46 -9.54 -18.62
N ASP A 906 43.72 -9.79 -18.28
CA ASP A 906 44.64 -8.87 -17.58
C ASP A 906 44.87 -7.55 -18.35
N ALA A 907 44.59 -7.53 -19.66
CA ALA A 907 44.75 -6.36 -20.52
C ALA A 907 43.69 -5.25 -20.31
N VAL A 908 42.58 -5.53 -19.63
CA VAL A 908 41.51 -4.55 -19.34
C VAL A 908 41.78 -3.76 -18.03
N ILE A 909 42.76 -4.20 -17.23
CA ILE A 909 43.02 -3.70 -15.87
C ILE A 909 43.96 -2.47 -15.86
N GLY A 910 44.75 -2.24 -16.92
CA GLY A 910 45.68 -1.10 -17.04
C GLY A 910 45.08 0.10 -17.75
#